data_AF-A0AAV5A3C6-F1
#
_entry.id   AF-A0AAV5A3C6-F1
#
_cell.length_a   1.000
_cell.length_b   1.000
_cell.length_c   1.000
_cell.angle_alpha   90.00
_cell.angle_beta   90.00
_cell.angle_gamma   90.00
#
_symmetry.space_group_name_H-M   'P 1'
#
loop_
_entity.id
_entity.type
_entity.pdbx_description
1 polymer ?
#
loop_
_entity_poly.entity_id
_entity_poly.type
_entity_poly.pdbx_seq_one_letter_code
_entity_poly.pdbx_strand_id
1 'polypeptide(L)'
;MLSRLRANICLRTRIISSYSTLTRSQSENRTIFALSTPPGKGGIAVIRISGPEALSVWHRILKPFSSNAKQKKPLPRVTHRCYVVNKLTDDSEEVLDDGLAIFFKGALFYSPRSFTNEDVLELHLHSSPATLRRIFDILSRLPGFRTAERGEFTRRAYLAGRLSLLQSEGIKDLINAETESQRKIAIRHLTGVVDVKMEELRQHAVKALAMIEALIDFGEGEDIEQGVYETACQEVSRVREHILTYLNDNRRGEILRSGIKISIFGPPNAGKSSLLNYMTRRDTAIVTDIPGTTRDVLETSLDIAGIPVRLLDTAGLRNTEDLVEKIGVQRARDAITDSDLTLCILSLPDFLQYRCLPDAVLPLITEKTFFLLNKSDLVARPDLELNYPGIALYRNAWAVSLKTESGMKGFLSDFGSILNSRLVSTSKKFLNENDSSFAFFFLSVDRFGFCGDEIPLITRSRHRIHLENAVSYLDAFLSISKVDVVLSAEELRYAVQEIGKITGRVGVEDILDNFALENKIRTLPLKPKAMALRYLVVKPRIQHTATVIFMHGLGDTGAGWEPVANMLQRDPNLGHIKWVLPHAPEKPVTLNGGMRMPAWYDIYSLGNLSKEQDEKGMLESVRKINELISKEIDDGLEASRIILGGFSQGGAMTLLTGLTTERRLGGLVVMSGYLPLADKIKAMITDHAKKLPIFMAHGDADPVVAFENAKATVNILNSLGFVDVAPEKVAGPGIRFEVYSGLGHSADPTELKHLTAWLQTAIPDKDK
;
A
#
# COMPACT_ATOMS: atom_id res chain seq x y z
N MET A 1 8.35 39.56 19.29
CA MET A 1 8.06 38.11 19.41
C MET A 1 7.41 37.53 18.14
N LEU A 2 6.37 38.16 17.59
CA LEU A 2 5.71 37.74 16.33
C LEU A 2 6.57 37.86 15.04
N SER A 3 7.57 38.74 15.03
CA SER A 3 8.50 38.90 13.89
C SER A 3 9.56 37.78 13.80
N ARG A 4 9.99 37.23 14.95
CA ARG A 4 10.93 36.09 15.01
C ARG A 4 10.26 34.76 14.66
N LEU A 5 8.96 34.59 14.93
CA LEU A 5 8.19 33.44 14.43
C LEU A 5 8.04 33.44 12.90
N ARG A 6 7.90 34.62 12.28
CA ARG A 6 7.84 34.73 10.81
C ARG A 6 9.18 34.42 10.12
N ALA A 7 10.31 34.73 10.74
CA ALA A 7 11.63 34.43 10.19
C ALA A 7 11.96 32.92 10.19
N ASN A 8 11.58 32.19 11.25
CA ASN A 8 11.77 30.74 11.33
C ASN A 8 10.82 29.94 10.42
N ILE A 9 9.64 30.50 10.11
CA ILE A 9 8.76 29.94 9.07
C ILE A 9 9.36 30.21 7.68
N CYS A 10 9.97 31.38 7.46
CA CYS A 10 10.56 31.79 6.17
C CYS A 10 11.76 30.92 5.75
N LEU A 11 12.62 30.51 6.70
CA LEU A 11 13.77 29.62 6.44
C LEU A 11 13.34 28.16 6.17
N ARG A 12 12.26 27.67 6.79
CA ARG A 12 11.66 26.35 6.47
C ARG A 12 11.01 26.30 5.08
N THR A 13 10.69 27.45 4.48
CA THR A 13 10.04 27.53 3.16
C THR A 13 10.98 27.37 1.96
N ARG A 14 12.31 27.50 2.12
CA ARG A 14 13.25 27.36 0.98
C ARG A 14 13.49 25.92 0.55
N ILE A 15 13.27 24.95 1.43
CA ILE A 15 13.59 23.53 1.21
C ILE A 15 12.59 22.82 0.26
N ILE A 16 11.43 23.44 -0.04
CA ILE A 16 10.36 22.82 -0.87
C ILE A 16 10.41 23.32 -2.34
N SER A 17 11.43 24.10 -2.71
CA SER A 17 11.41 24.93 -3.93
C SER A 17 11.80 24.24 -5.25
N SER A 18 12.34 23.02 -5.28
CA SER A 18 12.93 22.44 -6.52
C SER A 18 12.01 21.52 -7.32
N TYR A 19 10.88 21.06 -6.77
CA TYR A 19 10.00 20.11 -7.46
C TYR A 19 8.61 20.69 -7.71
N SER A 20 8.30 21.06 -8.95
CA SER A 20 7.10 20.57 -9.67
C SER A 20 6.64 21.40 -10.89
N THR A 21 7.44 21.51 -11.95
CA THR A 21 6.87 21.74 -13.30
C THR A 21 6.65 20.41 -14.00
N LEU A 22 5.57 19.74 -13.59
CA LEU A 22 5.28 18.37 -13.96
C LEU A 22 4.05 18.29 -14.87
N THR A 23 4.26 17.93 -16.13
CA THR A 23 3.17 17.71 -17.07
C THR A 23 2.44 16.41 -16.71
N ARG A 24 1.19 16.52 -16.26
CA ARG A 24 0.33 15.38 -15.87
C ARG A 24 0.02 14.47 -17.07
N SER A 25 -0.10 13.17 -16.86
CA SER A 25 -0.53 12.22 -17.92
C SER A 25 -1.97 12.49 -18.36
N GLN A 26 -2.38 12.08 -19.58
CA GLN A 26 -3.75 12.29 -20.08
C GLN A 26 -4.83 11.64 -19.19
N SER A 27 -4.53 10.53 -18.49
CA SER A 27 -5.45 9.89 -17.53
C SER A 27 -5.56 10.64 -16.19
N GLU A 28 -4.49 11.31 -15.77
CA GLU A 28 -4.43 12.13 -14.55
C GLU A 28 -4.92 13.57 -14.78
N ASN A 29 -4.99 14.01 -16.05
CA ASN A 29 -5.63 15.26 -16.46
C ASN A 29 -7.16 15.16 -16.60
N ARG A 30 -7.77 13.99 -16.39
CA ARG A 30 -9.23 13.86 -16.42
C ARG A 30 -9.87 14.34 -15.12
N THR A 31 -11.00 15.02 -15.26
CA THR A 31 -11.84 15.48 -14.16
C THR A 31 -12.68 14.33 -13.64
N ILE A 32 -12.60 14.08 -12.34
CA ILE A 32 -13.32 12.98 -11.69
C ILE A 32 -14.53 13.50 -10.94
N PHE A 33 -15.57 12.67 -10.85
CA PHE A 33 -16.73 12.95 -10.00
C PHE A 33 -17.19 11.69 -9.26
N ALA A 34 -17.73 11.88 -8.05
CA ALA A 34 -18.42 10.84 -7.31
C ALA A 34 -19.33 11.42 -6.22
N LEU A 35 -20.19 10.57 -5.66
CA LEU A 35 -20.94 10.86 -4.46
C LEU A 35 -19.99 10.86 -3.25
N SER A 36 -20.01 11.93 -2.46
CA SER A 36 -19.23 12.08 -1.22
C SER A 36 -20.04 11.77 0.04
N THR A 37 -21.36 11.60 -0.09
CA THR A 37 -22.26 11.09 0.95
C THR A 37 -22.52 9.59 0.77
N PRO A 38 -22.94 8.86 1.82
CA PRO A 38 -23.39 7.48 1.66
C PRO A 38 -24.51 7.36 0.60
N PRO A 39 -24.53 6.28 -0.20
CA PRO A 39 -25.60 6.05 -1.16
C PRO A 39 -26.91 5.73 -0.42
N GLY A 40 -28.02 6.28 -0.91
CA GLY A 40 -29.34 6.03 -0.32
C GLY A 40 -30.29 7.22 -0.47
N LYS A 41 -31.48 7.07 0.12
CA LYS A 41 -32.45 8.17 0.24
C LYS A 41 -32.07 9.03 1.45
N GLY A 42 -32.07 10.35 1.29
CA GLY A 42 -31.70 11.28 2.35
C GLY A 42 -32.02 12.74 1.96
N GLY A 43 -31.90 13.65 2.92
CA GLY A 43 -32.20 15.07 2.69
C GLY A 43 -31.21 15.75 1.73
N ILE A 44 -29.91 15.39 1.82
CA ILE A 44 -28.84 16.01 1.04
C ILE A 44 -27.88 14.94 0.51
N ALA A 45 -27.45 15.10 -0.74
CA ALA A 45 -26.37 14.40 -1.40
C ALA A 45 -25.29 15.40 -1.83
N VAL A 46 -24.02 15.07 -1.57
CA VAL A 46 -22.89 15.89 -2.02
C VAL A 46 -22.19 15.19 -3.17
N ILE A 47 -22.27 15.75 -4.37
CA ILE A 47 -21.50 15.30 -5.54
C ILE A 47 -20.24 16.15 -5.60
N ARG A 48 -19.07 15.51 -5.49
CA ARG A 48 -17.78 16.19 -5.61
C ARG A 48 -17.19 15.94 -6.98
N ILE A 49 -16.69 17.00 -7.61
CA ILE A 49 -16.09 17.01 -8.94
C ILE A 49 -14.70 17.65 -8.80
N SER A 50 -13.62 17.00 -9.24
CA SER A 50 -12.23 17.49 -9.10
C SER A 50 -11.42 17.29 -10.37
N GLY A 51 -10.71 18.33 -10.79
CA GLY A 51 -9.81 18.28 -11.94
C GLY A 51 -9.86 19.56 -12.78
N PRO A 52 -9.11 19.61 -13.90
CA PRO A 52 -8.96 20.83 -14.70
C PRO A 52 -10.28 21.34 -15.32
N GLU A 53 -11.24 20.46 -15.57
CA GLU A 53 -12.54 20.80 -16.15
C GLU A 53 -13.62 21.03 -15.08
N ALA A 54 -13.31 20.96 -13.77
CA ALA A 54 -14.31 21.09 -12.71
C ALA A 54 -15.07 22.44 -12.78
N LEU A 55 -14.38 23.52 -13.15
CA LEU A 55 -15.01 24.82 -13.38
C LEU A 55 -15.94 24.83 -14.60
N SER A 56 -15.71 24.00 -15.61
CA SER A 56 -16.57 23.93 -16.81
C SER A 56 -18.00 23.49 -16.47
N VAL A 57 -18.16 22.62 -15.45
CA VAL A 57 -19.47 22.17 -14.96
C VAL A 57 -20.32 23.33 -14.49
N TRP A 58 -19.69 24.34 -13.85
CA TRP A 58 -20.38 25.55 -13.42
C TRP A 58 -21.17 26.17 -14.58
N HIS A 59 -20.51 26.38 -15.71
CA HIS A 59 -21.12 27.02 -16.88
C HIS A 59 -22.07 26.08 -17.64
N ARG A 60 -21.72 24.80 -17.73
CA ARG A 60 -22.44 23.83 -18.57
C ARG A 60 -23.70 23.26 -17.91
N ILE A 61 -23.75 23.14 -16.59
CA ILE A 61 -24.81 22.41 -15.89
C ILE A 61 -25.56 23.29 -14.89
N LEU A 62 -24.97 24.39 -14.42
CA LEU A 62 -25.66 25.25 -13.45
C LEU A 62 -26.36 26.44 -14.13
N LYS A 63 -27.48 26.86 -13.53
CA LYS A 63 -28.21 28.08 -13.86
C LYS A 63 -28.41 28.92 -12.58
N PRO A 64 -28.18 30.25 -12.62
CA PRO A 64 -28.42 31.12 -11.47
C PRO A 64 -29.87 31.03 -10.99
N PHE A 65 -30.07 31.13 -9.67
CA PHE A 65 -31.43 31.13 -9.08
C PHE A 65 -32.29 32.32 -9.54
N SER A 66 -31.68 33.49 -9.75
CA SER A 66 -32.39 34.67 -10.25
C SER A 66 -32.46 34.66 -11.78
N SER A 67 -33.68 34.72 -12.32
CA SER A 67 -33.98 34.72 -13.76
C SER A 67 -33.31 35.86 -14.54
N ASN A 68 -32.99 36.98 -13.90
CA ASN A 68 -32.37 38.15 -14.51
C ASN A 68 -30.84 38.23 -14.29
N ALA A 69 -30.24 37.28 -13.58
CA ALA A 69 -28.81 37.31 -13.28
C ALA A 69 -27.98 36.62 -14.37
N LYS A 70 -27.05 37.36 -15.00
CA LYS A 70 -26.01 36.75 -15.84
C LYS A 70 -25.18 35.78 -14.99
N GLN A 71 -24.87 34.60 -15.54
CA GLN A 71 -24.04 33.61 -14.87
C GLN A 71 -22.61 34.13 -14.70
N LYS A 72 -22.27 34.59 -13.48
CA LYS A 72 -20.93 35.06 -13.13
C LYS A 72 -20.00 33.88 -12.85
N LYS A 73 -18.69 34.11 -12.94
CA LYS A 73 -17.69 33.16 -12.43
C LYS A 73 -17.90 32.96 -10.91
N PRO A 74 -17.76 31.72 -10.40
CA PRO A 74 -17.95 31.46 -8.98
C PRO A 74 -16.88 32.14 -8.15
N LEU A 75 -17.28 32.71 -7.02
CA LEU A 75 -16.33 33.11 -5.98
C LEU A 75 -15.87 31.84 -5.22
N PRO A 76 -14.55 31.60 -5.07
CA PRO A 76 -14.06 30.44 -4.34
C PRO A 76 -14.53 30.44 -2.89
N ARG A 77 -14.97 29.27 -2.38
CA ARG A 77 -15.44 29.04 -1.00
C ARG A 77 -16.65 29.89 -0.60
N VAL A 78 -17.44 30.31 -1.59
CA VAL A 78 -18.74 30.94 -1.38
C VAL A 78 -19.81 29.99 -1.86
N THR A 79 -20.85 29.83 -1.06
CA THR A 79 -22.01 29.02 -1.41
C THR A 79 -22.93 29.79 -2.33
N HIS A 80 -23.38 29.16 -3.41
CA HIS A 80 -24.30 29.76 -4.37
C HIS A 80 -25.51 28.84 -4.54
N ARG A 81 -26.72 29.39 -4.45
CA ARG A 81 -27.94 28.68 -4.84
C ARG A 81 -28.08 28.67 -6.36
N CYS A 82 -28.32 27.50 -6.92
CA CYS A 82 -28.41 27.30 -8.36
C CYS A 82 -29.37 26.16 -8.71
N TYR A 83 -29.95 26.24 -9.90
CA TYR A 83 -30.62 25.11 -10.52
C TYR A 83 -29.58 24.27 -11.26
N VAL A 84 -29.66 22.96 -11.09
CA VAL A 84 -28.94 21.97 -11.92
C VAL A 84 -29.82 21.68 -13.12
N VAL A 85 -29.32 21.92 -14.32
CA VAL A 85 -30.09 21.79 -15.57
C VAL A 85 -29.37 20.89 -16.56
N ASN A 86 -30.14 20.18 -17.38
CA ASN A 86 -29.58 19.49 -18.54
C ASN A 86 -29.48 20.45 -19.73
N LYS A 87 -28.25 20.84 -20.12
CA LYS A 87 -27.99 21.65 -21.33
C LYS A 87 -27.43 20.84 -22.51
N LEU A 88 -27.46 19.50 -22.43
CA LEU A 88 -26.88 18.61 -23.46
C LEU A 88 -27.89 18.18 -24.53
N THR A 89 -29.15 18.57 -24.42
CA THR A 89 -30.23 18.23 -25.37
C THR A 89 -30.90 19.52 -25.86
N ASP A 90 -31.31 19.54 -27.13
CA ASP A 90 -31.97 20.71 -27.77
C ASP A 90 -33.39 20.97 -27.24
N ASP A 91 -34.01 19.97 -26.60
CA ASP A 91 -35.27 20.15 -25.88
C ASP A 91 -35.01 20.86 -24.54
N SER A 92 -35.77 21.93 -24.30
CA SER A 92 -35.86 22.82 -23.13
C SER A 92 -34.97 22.47 -21.93
N GLU A 93 -34.23 23.47 -21.41
CA GLU A 93 -33.40 23.36 -20.18
C GLU A 93 -34.15 22.73 -18.99
N GLU A 94 -34.17 21.40 -18.94
CA GLU A 94 -34.85 20.61 -17.92
C GLU A 94 -34.16 20.86 -16.58
N VAL A 95 -34.92 21.36 -15.60
CA VAL A 95 -34.43 21.52 -14.23
C VAL A 95 -34.44 20.17 -13.54
N LEU A 96 -33.25 19.68 -13.20
CA LEU A 96 -33.04 18.40 -12.54
C LEU A 96 -33.14 18.53 -11.01
N ASP A 97 -32.67 19.64 -10.46
CA ASP A 97 -32.74 19.95 -9.03
C ASP A 97 -32.52 21.44 -8.74
N ASP A 98 -32.95 21.89 -7.56
CA ASP A 98 -32.61 23.17 -6.93
C ASP A 98 -31.72 22.89 -5.71
N GLY A 99 -30.48 23.39 -5.74
CA GLY A 99 -29.52 23.11 -4.69
C GLY A 99 -28.43 24.16 -4.54
N LEU A 100 -27.35 23.77 -3.86
CA LEU A 100 -26.21 24.66 -3.59
C LEU A 100 -24.96 24.16 -4.31
N ALA A 101 -24.15 25.09 -4.79
CA ALA A 101 -22.85 24.80 -5.36
C ALA A 101 -21.75 25.58 -4.62
N ILE A 102 -20.64 24.91 -4.36
CA ILE A 102 -19.43 25.50 -3.77
C ILE A 102 -18.25 25.17 -4.66
N PHE A 103 -17.55 26.21 -5.13
CA PHE A 103 -16.33 26.06 -5.90
C PHE A 103 -15.11 26.28 -5.01
N PHE A 104 -14.16 25.36 -5.05
CA PHE A 104 -12.85 25.50 -4.44
C PHE A 104 -11.83 25.61 -5.57
N LYS A 105 -11.19 26.78 -5.66
CA LYS A 105 -10.09 26.96 -6.59
C LYS A 105 -8.92 26.08 -6.15
N GLY A 106 -8.27 25.39 -7.08
CA GLY A 106 -6.98 24.76 -6.86
C GLY A 106 -5.91 25.80 -6.52
N ALA A 107 -4.81 25.35 -5.96
CA ALA A 107 -3.69 26.24 -5.65
C ALA A 107 -2.40 25.70 -6.25
N LEU A 108 -1.70 26.60 -6.94
CA LEU A 108 -0.32 26.39 -7.32
C LEU A 108 0.54 26.82 -6.11
N PHE A 109 1.17 25.81 -5.50
CA PHE A 109 2.35 25.87 -4.63
C PHE A 109 2.24 26.31 -3.15
N TYR A 110 1.39 27.25 -2.69
CA TYR A 110 1.60 27.82 -1.32
C TYR A 110 0.38 28.05 -0.42
N SER A 111 -0.83 27.67 -0.83
CA SER A 111 -2.01 27.71 0.04
C SER A 111 -3.08 26.78 -0.51
N PRO A 112 -3.07 25.48 -0.19
CA PRO A 112 -4.00 24.54 -0.79
C PRO A 112 -5.43 24.97 -0.48
N ARG A 113 -6.20 25.24 -1.55
CA ARG A 113 -7.53 25.84 -1.43
C ARG A 113 -8.69 24.88 -1.60
N SER A 114 -8.38 23.63 -1.96
CA SER A 114 -9.29 22.50 -2.14
C SER A 114 -8.70 21.22 -1.52
N PHE A 115 -9.52 20.17 -1.40
CA PHE A 115 -9.10 18.89 -0.83
C PHE A 115 -8.00 18.20 -1.64
N THR A 116 -8.16 18.14 -2.96
CA THR A 116 -7.22 17.49 -3.91
C THR A 116 -6.08 18.40 -4.37
N ASN A 117 -6.09 19.66 -3.96
CA ASN A 117 -5.26 20.75 -4.49
C ASN A 117 -5.52 21.10 -5.97
N GLU A 118 -6.54 20.50 -6.60
CA GLU A 118 -7.06 20.85 -7.93
C GLU A 118 -8.28 21.79 -7.82
N ASP A 119 -8.79 22.29 -8.95
CA ASP A 119 -10.13 22.89 -8.96
C ASP A 119 -11.16 21.82 -8.56
N VAL A 120 -12.02 22.15 -7.58
CA VAL A 120 -13.09 21.28 -7.08
C VAL A 120 -14.41 22.02 -7.11
N LEU A 121 -15.45 21.37 -7.61
CA LEU A 121 -16.84 21.82 -7.49
C LEU A 121 -17.61 20.80 -6.65
N GLU A 122 -18.32 21.26 -5.64
CA GLU A 122 -19.26 20.45 -4.87
C GLU A 122 -20.69 20.89 -5.15
N LEU A 123 -21.55 19.94 -5.51
CA LEU A 123 -22.97 20.13 -5.67
C LEU A 123 -23.69 19.48 -4.49
N HIS A 124 -24.47 20.27 -3.77
CA HIS A 124 -25.24 19.88 -2.59
C HIS A 124 -26.72 19.86 -3.00
N LEU A 125 -27.22 18.66 -3.27
CA LEU A 125 -28.49 18.39 -3.97
C LEU A 125 -29.39 17.48 -3.13
N HIS A 126 -30.63 17.26 -3.54
CA HIS A 126 -31.50 16.28 -2.87
C HIS A 126 -31.02 14.86 -3.18
N SER A 127 -31.00 13.97 -2.17
CA SER A 127 -30.53 12.58 -2.34
C SER A 127 -31.61 11.67 -2.93
N SER A 128 -32.13 12.03 -4.10
CA SER A 128 -33.03 11.22 -4.92
C SER A 128 -32.23 10.31 -5.84
N PRO A 129 -32.37 8.97 -5.76
CA PRO A 129 -31.66 8.06 -6.65
C PRO A 129 -31.87 8.33 -8.14
N ALA A 130 -33.05 8.81 -8.53
CA ALA A 130 -33.34 9.17 -9.92
C ALA A 130 -32.58 10.43 -10.36
N THR A 131 -32.60 11.47 -9.52
CA THR A 131 -31.87 12.73 -9.76
C THR A 131 -30.36 12.50 -9.84
N LEU A 132 -29.80 11.74 -8.90
CA LEU A 132 -28.37 11.43 -8.87
C LEU A 132 -27.92 10.64 -10.10
N ARG A 133 -28.69 9.62 -10.53
CA ARG A 133 -28.41 8.86 -11.76
C ARG A 133 -28.39 9.78 -12.97
N ARG A 134 -29.40 10.65 -13.12
CA ARG A 134 -29.50 11.58 -14.24
C ARG A 134 -28.32 12.55 -14.29
N ILE A 135 -27.88 13.07 -13.14
CA ILE A 135 -26.71 13.96 -13.07
C ILE A 135 -25.43 13.22 -13.41
N PHE A 136 -25.26 11.98 -12.93
CA PHE A 136 -24.07 11.17 -13.22
C PHE A 136 -24.00 10.82 -14.71
N ASP A 137 -25.13 10.54 -15.36
CA ASP A 137 -25.19 10.31 -16.80
C ASP A 137 -24.75 11.55 -17.59
N ILE A 138 -25.19 12.73 -17.17
CA ILE A 138 -24.82 14.02 -17.79
C ILE A 138 -23.32 14.27 -17.62
N LEU A 139 -22.79 14.14 -16.40
CA LEU A 139 -21.36 14.31 -16.13
C LEU A 139 -20.51 13.31 -16.92
N SER A 140 -20.96 12.06 -17.06
CA SER A 140 -20.26 11.01 -17.82
C SER A 140 -20.16 11.31 -19.32
N ARG A 141 -21.09 12.10 -19.87
CA ARG A 141 -21.10 12.49 -21.30
C ARG A 141 -20.23 13.70 -21.60
N LEU A 142 -19.77 14.44 -20.58
CA LEU A 142 -18.89 15.58 -20.78
C LEU A 142 -17.47 15.13 -21.19
N PRO A 143 -16.84 15.77 -22.19
CA PRO A 143 -15.48 15.43 -22.58
C PRO A 143 -14.49 15.70 -21.45
N GLY A 144 -13.62 14.73 -21.15
CA GLY A 144 -12.62 14.84 -20.09
C GLY A 144 -13.10 14.45 -18.70
N PHE A 145 -14.33 13.97 -18.55
CA PHE A 145 -14.91 13.52 -17.29
C PHE A 145 -14.91 12.00 -17.15
N ARG A 146 -14.83 11.51 -15.91
CA ARG A 146 -15.08 10.10 -15.57
C ARG A 146 -15.48 9.96 -14.10
N THR A 147 -16.03 8.80 -13.74
CA THR A 147 -16.24 8.46 -12.32
C THR A 147 -14.91 8.30 -11.59
N ALA A 148 -14.87 8.71 -10.32
CA ALA A 148 -13.71 8.52 -9.46
C ALA A 148 -13.55 7.05 -9.05
N GLU A 149 -12.31 6.57 -8.95
CA GLU A 149 -11.99 5.28 -8.33
C GLU A 149 -12.10 5.36 -6.80
N ARG A 150 -12.14 4.20 -6.14
CA ARG A 150 -12.18 4.12 -4.67
C ARG A 150 -10.94 4.81 -4.07
N GLY A 151 -11.17 5.84 -3.24
CA GLY A 151 -10.10 6.60 -2.59
C GLY A 151 -9.35 7.58 -3.49
N GLU A 152 -9.78 7.79 -4.74
CA GLU A 152 -9.02 8.58 -5.71
C GLU A 152 -8.84 10.05 -5.29
N PHE A 153 -9.86 10.69 -4.70
CA PHE A 153 -9.72 12.07 -4.20
C PHE A 153 -8.59 12.18 -3.16
N THR A 154 -8.53 11.25 -2.21
CA THR A 154 -7.47 11.23 -1.19
C THR A 154 -6.11 10.91 -1.82
N ARG A 155 -6.06 9.98 -2.78
CA ARG A 155 -4.83 9.69 -3.55
C ARG A 155 -4.32 10.91 -4.29
N ARG A 156 -5.19 11.69 -4.95
CA ARG A 156 -4.81 12.94 -5.63
C ARG A 156 -4.29 13.99 -4.65
N ALA A 157 -4.91 14.11 -3.47
CA ALA A 157 -4.42 14.99 -2.41
C ALA A 157 -3.02 14.59 -1.94
N TYR A 158 -2.75 13.29 -1.74
CA TYR A 158 -1.43 12.78 -1.40
C TYR A 158 -0.40 13.07 -2.51
N LEU A 159 -0.70 12.72 -3.76
CA LEU A 159 0.19 12.95 -4.91
C LEU A 159 0.47 14.43 -5.16
N ALA A 160 -0.48 15.31 -4.85
CA ALA A 160 -0.30 16.76 -4.93
C ALA A 160 0.47 17.35 -3.74
N GLY A 161 1.01 16.52 -2.84
CA GLY A 161 1.74 16.95 -1.64
C GLY A 161 0.87 17.63 -0.58
N ARG A 162 -0.47 17.55 -0.70
CA ARG A 162 -1.41 18.18 0.24
C ARG A 162 -1.53 17.41 1.55
N LEU A 163 -1.43 16.10 1.46
CA LEU A 163 -1.50 15.18 2.59
C LEU A 163 -0.28 14.27 2.55
N SER A 164 0.21 13.85 3.71
CA SER A 164 1.14 12.71 3.80
C SER A 164 0.40 11.38 3.69
N LEU A 165 1.16 10.28 3.64
CA LEU A 165 0.57 8.94 3.67
C LEU A 165 -0.12 8.67 5.02
N LEU A 166 0.47 9.11 6.14
CA LEU A 166 -0.12 8.97 7.48
C LEU A 166 -1.43 9.76 7.62
N GLN A 167 -1.47 10.99 7.10
CA GLN A 167 -2.69 11.80 7.10
C GLN A 167 -3.79 11.16 6.25
N SER A 168 -3.43 10.61 5.09
CA SER A 168 -4.36 9.89 4.20
C SER A 168 -4.94 8.64 4.89
N GLU A 169 -4.11 7.91 5.63
CA GLU A 169 -4.54 6.80 6.48
C GLU A 169 -5.45 7.27 7.63
N GLY A 170 -5.12 8.40 8.27
CA GLY A 170 -5.92 9.03 9.31
C GLY A 170 -7.32 9.41 8.84
N ILE A 171 -7.50 9.88 7.59
CA ILE A 171 -8.83 10.10 7.01
C ILE A 171 -9.63 8.79 6.96
N LYS A 172 -9.00 7.72 6.46
CA LYS A 172 -9.66 6.40 6.38
C LYS A 172 -10.05 5.91 7.76
N ASP A 173 -9.15 6.03 8.73
CA ASP A 173 -9.39 5.54 10.09
C ASP A 173 -10.44 6.40 10.80
N LEU A 174 -10.53 7.70 10.52
CA LEU A 174 -11.55 8.60 11.08
C LEU A 174 -12.96 8.28 10.54
N ILE A 175 -13.07 7.98 9.25
CA ILE A 175 -14.35 7.60 8.61
C ILE A 175 -14.89 6.28 9.19
N ASN A 176 -14.00 5.35 9.54
CA ASN A 176 -14.37 4.04 10.07
C ASN A 176 -14.28 3.95 11.60
N ALA A 177 -14.10 5.07 12.30
CA ALA A 177 -14.02 5.06 13.75
C ALA A 177 -15.41 4.78 14.36
N GLU A 178 -15.48 3.77 15.21
CA GLU A 178 -16.70 3.35 15.92
C GLU A 178 -16.64 3.71 17.41
N THR A 179 -15.42 3.86 17.95
CA THR A 179 -15.19 4.30 19.33
C THR A 179 -14.52 5.67 19.40
N GLU A 180 -14.70 6.33 20.54
CA GLU A 180 -14.07 7.63 20.80
C GLU A 180 -12.53 7.53 20.78
N SER A 181 -11.97 6.40 21.24
CA SER A 181 -10.53 6.11 21.17
C SER A 181 -10.01 6.07 19.74
N GLN A 182 -10.73 5.37 18.84
CA GLN A 182 -10.38 5.32 17.40
C GLN A 182 -10.44 6.72 16.78
N ARG A 183 -11.48 7.49 17.08
CA ARG A 183 -11.67 8.86 16.56
C ARG A 183 -10.50 9.76 16.96
N LYS A 184 -10.11 9.76 18.23
CA LYS A 184 -9.03 10.60 18.75
C LYS A 184 -7.67 10.22 18.15
N ILE A 185 -7.38 8.93 17.98
CA ILE A 185 -6.16 8.46 17.30
C ILE A 185 -6.15 8.90 15.83
N ALA A 186 -7.26 8.72 15.11
CA ALA A 186 -7.36 9.09 13.70
C ALA A 186 -7.19 10.60 13.47
N ILE A 187 -7.71 11.45 14.37
CA ILE A 187 -7.48 12.91 14.32
C ILE A 187 -6.01 13.26 14.51
N ARG A 188 -5.27 12.58 15.38
CA ARG A 188 -3.83 12.84 15.56
C ARG A 188 -3.03 12.53 14.30
N HIS A 189 -3.37 11.46 13.60
CA HIS A 189 -2.82 11.16 12.27
C HIS A 189 -3.20 12.24 11.26
N LEU A 190 -4.48 12.61 11.18
CA LEU A 190 -4.99 13.59 10.22
C LEU A 190 -4.38 14.99 10.41
N THR A 191 -4.17 15.40 11.66
CA THR A 191 -3.58 16.71 12.00
C THR A 191 -2.07 16.76 11.80
N GLY A 192 -1.42 15.62 11.54
CA GLY A 192 0.01 15.53 11.26
C GLY A 192 0.91 15.52 12.49
N VAL A 193 0.36 15.27 13.69
CA VAL A 193 1.17 15.19 14.92
C VAL A 193 2.20 14.07 14.83
N VAL A 194 1.79 12.90 14.32
CA VAL A 194 2.68 11.75 14.12
C VAL A 194 3.69 12.01 13.01
N ASP A 195 3.29 12.71 11.94
CA ASP A 195 4.20 13.12 10.86
C ASP A 195 5.37 13.96 11.36
N VAL A 196 5.11 14.90 12.29
CA VAL A 196 6.16 15.73 12.89
C VAL A 196 7.15 14.86 13.65
N LYS A 197 6.69 13.87 14.43
CA LYS A 197 7.57 12.97 15.17
C LYS A 197 8.41 12.05 14.27
N MET A 198 7.81 11.52 13.21
CA MET A 198 8.56 10.71 12.23
C MET A 198 9.58 11.55 11.46
N GLU A 199 9.22 12.79 11.13
CA GLU A 199 10.13 13.73 10.46
C GLU A 199 11.27 14.19 11.38
N GLU A 200 11.02 14.38 12.67
CA GLU A 200 12.07 14.64 13.68
C GLU A 200 13.10 13.49 13.68
N LEU A 201 12.67 12.23 13.81
CA LEU A 201 13.56 11.07 13.76
C LEU A 201 14.36 11.01 12.45
N ARG A 202 13.68 11.24 11.32
CA ARG A 202 14.30 11.24 10.00
C ARG A 202 15.38 12.32 9.89
N GLN A 203 15.12 13.52 10.40
CA GLN A 203 16.08 14.64 10.38
C GLN A 203 17.34 14.35 11.19
N HIS A 204 17.20 13.70 12.34
CA HIS A 204 18.36 13.27 13.14
C HIS A 204 19.18 12.19 12.42
N ALA A 205 18.54 11.18 11.82
CA ALA A 205 19.25 10.15 11.05
C ALA A 205 19.95 10.73 9.81
N VAL A 206 19.29 11.66 9.12
CA VAL A 206 19.86 12.45 8.01
C VAL A 206 21.09 13.24 8.45
N LYS A 207 21.02 13.90 9.60
CA LYS A 207 22.11 14.71 10.13
C LYS A 207 23.34 13.83 10.39
N ALA A 208 23.14 12.64 10.97
CA ALA A 208 24.19 11.65 11.14
C ALA A 208 24.75 11.19 9.78
N LEU A 209 23.89 10.89 8.80
CA LEU A 209 24.33 10.52 7.45
C LEU A 209 25.20 11.61 6.83
N ALA A 210 24.81 12.89 6.90
CA ALA A 210 25.59 14.00 6.35
C ALA A 210 26.98 14.12 7.01
N MET A 211 27.09 13.86 8.31
CA MET A 211 28.39 13.83 9.01
C MET A 211 29.29 12.71 8.46
N ILE A 212 28.72 11.53 8.20
CA ILE A 212 29.45 10.37 7.67
C ILE A 212 29.85 10.60 6.20
N GLU A 213 28.98 11.15 5.37
CA GLU A 213 29.29 11.48 3.97
C GLU A 213 30.41 12.52 3.88
N ALA A 214 30.40 13.54 4.76
CA ALA A 214 31.49 14.50 4.84
C ALA A 214 32.84 13.85 5.22
N LEU A 215 32.85 12.83 6.09
CA LEU A 215 34.06 12.07 6.41
C LEU A 215 34.59 11.27 5.20
N ILE A 216 33.71 10.82 4.32
CA ILE A 216 34.08 10.10 3.08
C ILE A 216 34.66 11.09 2.06
N ASP A 217 33.99 12.22 1.86
CA ASP A 217 34.35 13.20 0.82
C ASP A 217 35.63 14.00 1.16
N PHE A 218 35.89 14.27 2.45
CA PHE A 218 36.99 15.15 2.90
C PHE A 218 38.04 14.44 3.78
N GLY A 219 37.92 13.12 3.99
CA GLY A 219 38.74 12.33 4.91
C GLY A 219 40.25 12.24 4.59
N GLU A 220 40.63 12.48 3.33
CA GLU A 220 42.02 12.48 2.88
C GLU A 220 42.55 13.90 2.70
N GLY A 221 43.19 14.44 3.75
CA GLY A 221 44.09 15.61 3.63
C GLY A 221 43.54 16.97 4.07
N GLU A 222 42.29 17.08 4.57
CA GLU A 222 41.76 18.31 5.18
C GLU A 222 41.51 18.13 6.69
N ASP A 223 41.66 19.22 7.47
CA ASP A 223 41.44 19.27 8.93
C ASP A 223 39.94 19.07 9.27
N ILE A 224 39.43 17.84 9.18
CA ILE A 224 38.14 17.50 9.77
C ILE A 224 38.28 17.50 11.30
N GLU A 225 37.41 18.25 11.99
CA GLU A 225 37.39 18.30 13.46
C GLU A 225 37.36 16.88 14.07
N GLN A 226 38.28 16.62 15.02
CA GLN A 226 38.27 15.36 15.78
C GLN A 226 36.92 15.23 16.52
N GLY A 227 36.19 14.13 16.29
CA GLY A 227 34.95 13.81 17.01
C GLY A 227 33.66 13.80 16.17
N VAL A 228 33.72 14.08 14.87
CA VAL A 228 32.53 14.07 13.98
C VAL A 228 31.85 12.70 13.94
N TYR A 229 32.62 11.61 13.84
CA TYR A 229 32.08 10.25 13.83
C TYR A 229 31.40 9.90 15.17
N GLU A 230 32.02 10.24 16.30
CA GLU A 230 31.45 10.05 17.63
C GLU A 230 30.11 10.79 17.77
N THR A 231 30.02 12.00 17.21
CA THR A 231 28.79 12.79 17.19
C THR A 231 27.71 12.12 16.34
N ALA A 232 28.07 11.55 15.18
CA ALA A 232 27.15 10.78 14.35
C ALA A 232 26.61 9.55 15.11
N CYS A 233 27.48 8.80 15.81
CA CYS A 233 27.08 7.67 16.66
C CYS A 233 26.11 8.08 17.78
N GLN A 234 26.30 9.24 18.40
CA GLN A 234 25.39 9.77 19.41
C GLN A 234 24.01 10.09 18.83
N GLU A 235 23.95 10.74 17.67
CA GLU A 235 22.69 11.03 16.98
C GLU A 235 21.95 9.74 16.58
N VAL A 236 22.68 8.74 16.06
CA VAL A 236 22.11 7.43 15.69
C VAL A 236 21.57 6.69 16.91
N SER A 237 22.34 6.65 18.00
CA SER A 237 21.91 6.02 19.25
C SER A 237 20.62 6.66 19.78
N ARG A 238 20.51 8.00 19.71
CA ARG A 238 19.31 8.73 20.11
C ARG A 238 18.10 8.39 19.25
N VAL A 239 18.25 8.34 17.92
CA VAL A 239 17.16 7.96 17.00
C VAL A 239 16.70 6.54 17.31
N ARG A 240 17.65 5.61 17.46
CA ARG A 240 17.38 4.22 17.80
C ARG A 240 16.59 4.09 19.10
N GLU A 241 17.01 4.76 20.17
CA GLU A 241 16.33 4.72 21.47
C GLU A 241 14.89 5.25 21.40
N HIS A 242 14.66 6.34 20.65
CA HIS A 242 13.31 6.84 20.43
C HIS A 242 12.45 5.84 19.66
N ILE A 243 12.98 5.22 18.60
CA ILE A 243 12.23 4.22 17.82
C ILE A 243 11.89 3.00 18.69
N LEU A 244 12.84 2.51 19.49
CA LEU A 244 12.59 1.40 20.43
C LEU A 244 11.52 1.77 21.46
N THR A 245 11.51 3.01 21.94
CA THR A 245 10.45 3.52 22.83
C THR A 245 9.08 3.48 22.14
N TYR A 246 9.00 3.83 20.85
CA TYR A 246 7.75 3.81 20.08
C TYR A 246 7.28 2.38 19.79
N LEU A 247 8.22 1.47 19.54
CA LEU A 247 7.95 0.04 19.31
C LEU A 247 7.50 -0.69 20.58
N ASN A 248 7.94 -0.22 21.75
CA ASN A 248 7.56 -0.75 23.07
C ASN A 248 6.16 -0.28 23.52
N ASP A 249 5.21 -0.24 22.58
CA ASP A 249 3.81 0.13 22.82
C ASP A 249 2.91 -1.11 23.03
N ASN A 250 3.49 -2.31 23.03
CA ASN A 250 2.78 -3.59 23.14
C ASN A 250 1.64 -3.76 22.14
N ARG A 251 1.82 -3.20 20.93
CA ARG A 251 0.81 -3.17 19.86
C ARG A 251 -0.51 -2.50 20.25
N ARG A 252 -0.51 -1.67 21.31
CA ARG A 252 -1.70 -0.96 21.78
C ARG A 252 -2.33 -0.11 20.68
N GLY A 253 -1.51 0.58 19.87
CA GLY A 253 -2.03 1.39 18.77
C GLY A 253 -2.73 0.56 17.69
N GLU A 254 -2.19 -0.61 17.36
CA GLU A 254 -2.79 -1.56 16.41
C GLU A 254 -4.13 -2.07 16.94
N ILE A 255 -4.18 -2.51 18.20
CA ILE A 255 -5.39 -3.02 18.84
C ILE A 255 -6.47 -1.94 18.95
N LEU A 256 -6.12 -0.73 19.37
CA LEU A 256 -7.08 0.39 19.44
C LEU A 256 -7.60 0.80 18.06
N ARG A 257 -6.85 0.54 16.99
CA ARG A 257 -7.30 0.81 15.62
C ARG A 257 -8.16 -0.33 15.07
N SER A 258 -7.68 -1.56 15.13
CA SER A 258 -8.38 -2.73 14.55
C SER A 258 -9.54 -3.19 15.41
N GLY A 259 -9.48 -3.01 16.72
CA GLY A 259 -10.37 -3.66 17.67
C GLY A 259 -9.91 -5.06 18.06
N ILE A 260 -10.47 -5.55 19.16
CA ILE A 260 -10.26 -6.89 19.70
C ILE A 260 -11.32 -7.82 19.11
N LYS A 261 -10.88 -8.90 18.45
CA LYS A 261 -11.77 -9.92 17.93
C LYS A 261 -12.21 -10.87 19.05
N ILE A 262 -13.52 -10.99 19.25
CA ILE A 262 -14.09 -11.88 20.26
C ILE A 262 -15.06 -12.85 19.59
N SER A 263 -14.79 -14.15 19.71
CA SER A 263 -15.71 -15.18 19.22
C SER A 263 -16.67 -15.61 20.31
N ILE A 264 -17.97 -15.65 20.00
CA ILE A 264 -19.01 -16.15 20.91
C ILE A 264 -19.40 -17.58 20.50
N PHE A 265 -19.36 -18.51 21.44
CA PHE A 265 -19.75 -19.91 21.21
C PHE A 265 -20.47 -20.52 22.41
N GLY A 266 -21.07 -21.69 22.21
CA GLY A 266 -21.80 -22.42 23.26
C GLY A 266 -22.95 -23.28 22.71
N PRO A 267 -23.58 -24.11 23.55
CA PRO A 267 -24.64 -25.03 23.12
C PRO A 267 -25.86 -24.33 22.49
N PRO A 268 -26.70 -25.05 21.73
CA PRO A 268 -28.02 -24.55 21.34
C PRO A 268 -28.80 -24.02 22.55
N ASN A 269 -29.59 -22.96 22.38
CA ASN A 269 -30.42 -22.37 23.43
C ASN A 269 -29.69 -21.83 24.68
N ALA A 270 -28.36 -21.68 24.64
CA ALA A 270 -27.57 -21.07 25.73
C ALA A 270 -27.80 -19.55 25.88
N GLY A 271 -28.28 -18.87 24.83
CA GLY A 271 -28.56 -17.44 24.84
C GLY A 271 -27.60 -16.56 24.01
N LYS A 272 -26.87 -17.14 23.05
CA LYS A 272 -25.93 -16.42 22.16
C LYS A 272 -26.56 -15.23 21.44
N SER A 273 -27.65 -15.46 20.72
CA SER A 273 -28.37 -14.40 20.01
C SER A 273 -29.00 -13.37 20.96
N SER A 274 -29.37 -13.78 22.17
CA SER A 274 -29.87 -12.86 23.21
C SER A 274 -28.76 -11.93 23.70
N LEU A 275 -27.52 -12.41 23.87
CA LEU A 275 -26.37 -11.59 24.23
C LEU A 275 -26.04 -10.59 23.14
N LEU A 276 -25.94 -11.06 21.88
CA LEU A 276 -25.68 -10.20 20.73
C LEU A 276 -26.72 -9.07 20.66
N ASN A 277 -28.01 -9.41 20.72
CA ASN A 277 -29.08 -8.42 20.73
C ASN A 277 -28.97 -7.45 21.92
N TYR A 278 -28.63 -7.92 23.13
CA TYR A 278 -28.46 -7.07 24.30
C TYR A 278 -27.30 -6.07 24.10
N MET A 279 -26.13 -6.55 23.66
CA MET A 279 -24.95 -5.72 23.46
C MET A 279 -25.15 -4.70 22.33
N THR A 280 -25.82 -5.09 21.24
CA THR A 280 -26.11 -4.16 20.12
C THR A 280 -27.15 -3.08 20.44
N ARG A 281 -27.98 -3.27 21.47
CA ARG A 281 -29.07 -2.32 21.82
C ARG A 281 -28.65 -1.28 22.84
N ARG A 282 -27.60 -1.52 23.63
CA ARG A 282 -27.18 -0.66 24.75
C ARG A 282 -25.87 0.06 24.52
N ASP A 283 -24.91 -0.61 23.91
CA ASP A 283 -23.69 0.04 23.44
C ASP A 283 -23.96 0.53 22.02
N THR A 284 -23.44 1.70 21.64
CA THR A 284 -23.66 2.34 20.34
C THR A 284 -23.12 1.46 19.21
N ALA A 285 -23.82 0.38 18.88
CA ALA A 285 -23.56 -0.42 17.70
C ALA A 285 -23.96 0.45 16.52
N ILE A 286 -22.95 1.04 15.86
CA ILE A 286 -23.12 1.50 14.50
C ILE A 286 -23.24 0.22 13.67
N VAL A 287 -24.44 -0.35 13.63
CA VAL A 287 -24.78 -1.41 12.69
C VAL A 287 -24.65 -0.77 11.31
N THR A 288 -23.62 -1.16 10.56
CA THR A 288 -23.50 -0.68 9.19
C THR A 288 -24.55 -1.39 8.35
N ASP A 289 -25.62 -0.68 8.00
CA ASP A 289 -26.72 -1.21 7.20
C ASP A 289 -26.37 -1.44 5.71
N ILE A 290 -25.08 -1.56 5.33
CA ILE A 290 -24.70 -1.70 3.92
C ILE A 290 -25.01 -3.13 3.44
N PRO A 291 -26.08 -3.36 2.66
CA PRO A 291 -26.42 -4.69 2.18
C PRO A 291 -25.53 -4.98 0.96
N GLY A 292 -24.67 -6.00 1.03
CA GLY A 292 -23.84 -6.35 -0.14
C GLY A 292 -22.66 -7.28 0.04
N THR A 293 -22.26 -7.67 1.25
CA THR A 293 -21.23 -8.72 1.46
C THR A 293 -21.90 -10.06 1.72
N THR A 294 -22.51 -10.60 0.68
CA THR A 294 -23.09 -11.95 0.72
C THR A 294 -21.99 -13.01 0.75
N ARG A 295 -21.64 -13.49 1.97
CA ARG A 295 -21.39 -14.90 2.35
C ARG A 295 -20.60 -15.09 3.66
N ASP A 296 -20.10 -14.02 4.27
CA ASP A 296 -19.21 -14.10 5.42
C ASP A 296 -19.91 -13.93 6.78
N VAL A 297 -19.26 -14.43 7.83
CA VAL A 297 -19.64 -14.31 9.25
C VAL A 297 -20.13 -12.88 9.55
N LEU A 298 -21.29 -12.76 10.19
CA LEU A 298 -21.81 -11.47 10.65
C LEU A 298 -20.87 -10.92 11.74
N GLU A 299 -19.98 -10.00 11.36
CA GLU A 299 -19.11 -9.28 12.27
C GLU A 299 -19.88 -8.08 12.84
N THR A 300 -20.01 -8.03 14.17
CA THR A 300 -20.67 -6.91 14.86
C THR A 300 -19.65 -6.11 15.64
N SER A 301 -19.52 -4.83 15.34
CA SER A 301 -18.65 -3.92 16.08
C SER A 301 -19.37 -3.33 17.29
N LEU A 302 -18.65 -3.26 18.42
CA LEU A 302 -19.12 -2.73 19.69
C LEU A 302 -18.05 -1.83 20.33
N ASP A 303 -18.50 -0.87 21.14
CA ASP A 303 -17.66 -0.13 22.07
C ASP A 303 -17.84 -0.72 23.48
N ILE A 304 -16.79 -1.36 24.01
CA ILE A 304 -16.78 -1.85 25.39
C ILE A 304 -15.74 -1.06 26.19
N ALA A 305 -16.21 -0.17 27.07
CA ALA A 305 -15.36 0.67 27.92
C ALA A 305 -14.32 1.50 27.12
N GLY A 306 -14.68 2.00 25.94
CA GLY A 306 -13.82 2.78 25.04
C GLY A 306 -12.99 1.93 24.08
N ILE A 307 -13.11 0.61 24.13
CA ILE A 307 -12.32 -0.34 23.33
C ILE A 307 -13.18 -0.86 22.17
N PRO A 308 -12.69 -0.76 20.92
CA PRO A 308 -13.37 -1.37 19.79
C PRO A 308 -13.32 -2.90 19.92
N VAL A 309 -14.48 -3.53 19.89
CA VAL A 309 -14.64 -4.98 19.99
C VAL A 309 -15.41 -5.47 18.77
N ARG A 310 -14.88 -6.50 18.11
CA ARG A 310 -15.53 -7.16 16.97
C ARG A 310 -16.01 -8.53 17.40
N LEU A 311 -17.32 -8.68 17.48
CA LEU A 311 -17.95 -9.96 17.76
C LEU A 311 -18.05 -10.77 16.47
N LEU A 312 -17.36 -11.90 16.46
CA LEU A 312 -17.46 -12.91 15.43
C LEU A 312 -18.57 -13.88 15.82
N ASP A 313 -19.72 -13.80 15.14
CA ASP A 313 -20.81 -14.73 15.37
C ASP A 313 -20.50 -16.09 14.74
N THR A 314 -20.17 -17.09 15.57
CA THR A 314 -20.04 -18.49 15.10
C THR A 314 -21.38 -19.09 14.69
N ALA A 315 -22.49 -18.41 14.97
CA ALA A 315 -23.84 -18.89 14.81
C ALA A 315 -24.69 -17.90 14.00
N GLY A 316 -24.40 -17.82 12.69
CA GLY A 316 -25.41 -17.48 11.68
C GLY A 316 -26.53 -18.53 11.57
N LEU A 317 -27.12 -18.92 12.70
CA LEU A 317 -28.34 -19.73 12.79
C LEU A 317 -29.54 -18.85 12.42
N ARG A 318 -29.75 -18.68 11.10
CA ARG A 318 -31.13 -18.69 10.62
C ARG A 318 -31.61 -20.13 10.73
N ASN A 319 -32.64 -20.36 11.54
CA ASN A 319 -33.30 -21.66 11.74
C ASN A 319 -33.44 -22.41 10.42
N THR A 320 -32.58 -23.39 10.18
CA THR A 320 -32.74 -24.40 9.14
C THR A 320 -32.25 -25.70 9.75
N GLU A 321 -33.20 -26.56 10.08
CA GLU A 321 -33.00 -27.84 10.73
C GLU A 321 -32.36 -28.84 9.73
N ASP A 322 -31.45 -29.67 10.23
CA ASP A 322 -30.99 -30.96 9.69
C ASP A 322 -29.77 -31.13 8.75
N LEU A 323 -29.05 -30.09 8.31
CA LEU A 323 -27.76 -30.29 7.57
C LEU A 323 -26.60 -29.38 8.01
N VAL A 324 -26.82 -28.53 9.01
CA VAL A 324 -25.92 -27.40 9.39
C VAL A 324 -24.95 -27.74 10.54
N GLU A 325 -25.14 -28.82 11.29
CA GLU A 325 -24.41 -29.06 12.56
C GLU A 325 -22.91 -29.39 12.40
N LYS A 326 -22.52 -30.25 11.45
CA LYS A 326 -21.08 -30.55 11.22
C LYS A 326 -20.32 -29.34 10.65
N ILE A 327 -20.98 -28.56 9.80
CA ILE A 327 -20.45 -27.30 9.27
C ILE A 327 -20.35 -26.26 10.41
N GLY A 328 -21.28 -26.28 11.37
CA GLY A 328 -21.28 -25.40 12.54
C GLY A 328 -20.12 -25.62 13.51
N VAL A 329 -19.74 -26.87 13.80
CA VAL A 329 -18.61 -27.17 14.71
C VAL A 329 -17.27 -26.75 14.08
N GLN A 330 -17.05 -27.05 12.80
CA GLN A 330 -15.82 -26.65 12.12
C GLN A 330 -15.72 -25.12 12.00
N ARG A 331 -16.83 -24.43 11.64
CA ARG A 331 -16.88 -22.97 11.63
C ARG A 331 -16.63 -22.34 13.00
N ALA A 332 -17.16 -22.95 14.07
CA ALA A 332 -16.90 -22.49 15.43
C ALA A 332 -15.41 -22.66 15.79
N ARG A 333 -14.76 -23.75 15.38
CA ARG A 333 -13.30 -23.91 15.54
C ARG A 333 -12.52 -22.85 14.79
N ASP A 334 -12.85 -22.62 13.52
CA ASP A 334 -12.14 -21.67 12.68
C ASP A 334 -12.25 -20.24 13.24
N ALA A 335 -13.45 -19.84 13.69
CA ALA A 335 -13.69 -18.54 14.32
C ALA A 335 -13.03 -18.40 15.70
N ILE A 336 -12.97 -19.47 16.50
CA ILE A 336 -12.23 -19.48 17.76
C ILE A 336 -10.74 -19.32 17.49
N THR A 337 -10.18 -19.97 16.48
CA THR A 337 -8.78 -19.83 16.07
C THR A 337 -8.46 -18.39 15.67
N ASP A 338 -9.31 -17.73 14.87
CA ASP A 338 -9.09 -16.35 14.39
C ASP A 338 -9.38 -15.24 15.43
N SER A 339 -9.94 -15.58 16.59
CA SER A 339 -10.28 -14.61 17.65
C SER A 339 -9.15 -14.35 18.65
N ASP A 340 -9.03 -13.12 19.14
CA ASP A 340 -8.10 -12.75 20.21
C ASP A 340 -8.56 -13.31 21.56
N LEU A 341 -9.88 -13.31 21.79
CA LEU A 341 -10.55 -13.83 22.97
C LEU A 341 -11.80 -14.63 22.59
N THR A 342 -12.24 -15.51 23.47
CA THR A 342 -13.47 -16.28 23.25
C THR A 342 -14.40 -16.18 24.45
N LEU A 343 -15.71 -16.09 24.19
CA LEU A 343 -16.75 -16.05 25.20
C LEU A 343 -17.69 -17.25 25.02
N CYS A 344 -17.58 -18.20 25.95
CA CYS A 344 -18.42 -19.39 26.01
C CYS A 344 -19.68 -19.11 26.84
N ILE A 345 -20.85 -19.22 26.20
CA ILE A 345 -22.14 -19.03 26.86
C ILE A 345 -22.72 -20.38 27.23
N LEU A 346 -23.06 -20.55 28.51
CA LEU A 346 -23.66 -21.76 29.05
C LEU A 346 -24.94 -21.40 29.81
N SER A 347 -25.81 -22.39 29.96
CA SER A 347 -27.00 -22.30 30.81
C SER A 347 -26.61 -22.61 32.25
N LEU A 348 -26.81 -21.68 33.18
CA LEU A 348 -26.47 -21.85 34.60
C LEU A 348 -27.22 -23.03 35.23
N PRO A 349 -28.55 -23.22 35.03
CA PRO A 349 -29.25 -24.38 35.58
C PRO A 349 -28.68 -25.72 35.11
N ASP A 350 -28.37 -25.84 33.81
CA ASP A 350 -27.82 -27.07 33.23
C ASP A 350 -26.40 -27.34 33.78
N PHE A 351 -25.58 -26.29 33.86
CA PHE A 351 -24.23 -26.38 34.42
C PHE A 351 -24.25 -26.85 35.88
N LEU A 352 -25.19 -26.36 36.70
CA LEU A 352 -25.34 -26.76 38.10
C LEU A 352 -25.91 -28.17 38.25
N GLN A 353 -26.78 -28.62 37.34
CA GLN A 353 -27.35 -29.96 37.33
C GLN A 353 -26.31 -31.02 36.96
N TYR A 354 -25.61 -30.85 35.83
CA TYR A 354 -24.72 -31.88 35.28
C TYR A 354 -23.30 -31.79 35.85
N ARG A 355 -22.89 -30.62 36.37
CA ARG A 355 -21.55 -30.35 36.92
C ARG A 355 -20.40 -30.70 35.96
N CYS A 356 -20.70 -30.75 34.65
CA CYS A 356 -19.73 -30.98 33.58
C CYS A 356 -20.00 -30.03 32.41
N LEU A 357 -18.99 -29.82 31.59
CA LEU A 357 -19.13 -29.06 30.34
C LEU A 357 -19.64 -29.99 29.24
N PRO A 358 -20.50 -29.52 28.32
CA PRO A 358 -20.99 -30.33 27.22
C PRO A 358 -19.86 -30.84 26.32
N ASP A 359 -19.94 -32.10 25.86
CA ASP A 359 -18.91 -32.74 25.02
C ASP A 359 -18.61 -31.97 23.72
N ALA A 360 -19.61 -31.28 23.17
CA ALA A 360 -19.44 -30.46 21.96
C ALA A 360 -18.63 -29.17 22.21
N VAL A 361 -18.56 -28.70 23.46
CA VAL A 361 -17.90 -27.45 23.88
C VAL A 361 -16.49 -27.71 24.38
N LEU A 362 -16.26 -28.84 25.05
CA LEU A 362 -14.97 -29.23 25.63
C LEU A 362 -13.77 -29.06 24.67
N PRO A 363 -13.83 -29.50 23.40
CA PRO A 363 -12.72 -29.36 22.46
C PRO A 363 -12.45 -27.92 21.99
N LEU A 364 -13.33 -26.98 22.31
CA LEU A 364 -13.27 -25.58 21.86
C LEU A 364 -12.71 -24.64 22.92
N ILE A 365 -12.58 -25.11 24.17
CA ILE A 365 -12.12 -24.30 25.29
C ILE A 365 -10.61 -24.17 25.23
N THR A 366 -10.15 -22.93 25.44
CA THR A 366 -8.73 -22.56 25.43
C THR A 366 -8.44 -21.64 26.62
N GLU A 367 -7.16 -21.32 26.84
CA GLU A 367 -6.73 -20.35 27.86
C GLU A 367 -7.27 -18.92 27.64
N LYS A 368 -7.72 -18.60 26.42
CA LYS A 368 -8.38 -17.33 26.07
C LYS A 368 -9.91 -17.37 26.23
N THR A 369 -10.46 -18.42 26.83
CA THR A 369 -11.90 -18.60 27.03
C THR A 369 -12.40 -18.01 28.34
N PHE A 370 -13.39 -17.13 28.22
CA PHE A 370 -14.21 -16.59 29.28
C PHE A 370 -15.60 -17.24 29.27
N PHE A 371 -16.27 -17.32 30.42
CA PHE A 371 -17.55 -18.00 30.57
C PHE A 371 -18.65 -17.04 30.99
N LEU A 372 -19.79 -17.13 30.31
CA LEU A 372 -21.02 -16.42 30.66
C LEU A 372 -22.11 -17.44 30.97
N LEU A 373 -22.42 -17.60 32.26
CA LEU A 373 -23.43 -18.53 32.75
C LEU A 373 -24.79 -17.81 32.77
N ASN A 374 -25.56 -17.97 31.70
CA ASN A 374 -26.84 -17.32 31.47
C ASN A 374 -28.00 -18.03 32.21
N LYS A 375 -29.17 -17.38 32.31
CA LYS A 375 -30.40 -17.86 32.97
C LYS A 375 -30.29 -17.94 34.50
N SER A 376 -29.55 -17.02 35.12
CA SER A 376 -29.44 -16.94 36.57
C SER A 376 -30.76 -16.66 37.29
N ASP A 377 -31.77 -16.13 36.60
CA ASP A 377 -33.14 -15.93 37.11
C ASP A 377 -33.87 -17.23 37.46
N LEU A 378 -33.39 -18.37 36.95
CA LEU A 378 -33.96 -19.69 37.23
C LEU A 378 -33.32 -20.37 38.46
N VAL A 379 -32.35 -19.73 39.11
CA VAL A 379 -31.60 -20.28 40.24
C VAL A 379 -31.80 -19.41 41.48
N ALA A 380 -32.22 -20.01 42.59
CA ALA A 380 -32.61 -19.27 43.80
C ALA A 380 -31.42 -18.57 44.52
N ARG A 381 -30.18 -19.07 44.35
CA ARG A 381 -28.95 -18.47 44.90
C ARG A 381 -27.78 -18.63 43.93
N PRO A 382 -27.66 -17.79 42.89
CA PRO A 382 -26.65 -17.93 41.86
C PRO A 382 -25.20 -17.76 42.38
N ASP A 383 -25.00 -16.98 43.45
CA ASP A 383 -23.67 -16.65 43.98
C ASP A 383 -23.07 -17.73 44.90
N LEU A 384 -23.91 -18.56 45.53
CA LEU A 384 -23.50 -19.54 46.55
C LEU A 384 -23.10 -20.91 45.97
N GLU A 385 -23.47 -21.21 44.73
CA GLU A 385 -23.18 -22.50 44.07
C GLU A 385 -21.89 -22.52 43.22
N LEU A 386 -21.19 -21.38 43.12
CA LEU A 386 -19.97 -21.23 42.31
C LEU A 386 -18.67 -21.64 43.06
N ASN A 387 -18.75 -22.07 44.32
CA ASN A 387 -17.61 -22.53 45.13
C ASN A 387 -17.53 -24.07 45.22
N TYR A 388 -17.53 -24.78 44.09
CA TYR A 388 -17.38 -26.25 44.08
C TYR A 388 -15.94 -26.67 43.69
N PRO A 389 -15.31 -27.60 44.43
CA PRO A 389 -13.95 -28.06 44.15
C PRO A 389 -13.93 -28.97 42.92
N GLY A 390 -13.33 -28.49 41.83
CA GLY A 390 -13.18 -29.25 40.58
C GLY A 390 -12.98 -28.40 39.33
N ILE A 391 -13.14 -27.09 39.42
CA ILE A 391 -13.17 -26.21 38.25
C ILE A 391 -12.22 -25.03 38.44
N ALA A 392 -11.07 -25.06 37.76
CA ALA A 392 -10.19 -23.89 37.60
C ALA A 392 -10.81 -22.76 36.73
N LEU A 393 -12.04 -22.97 36.21
CA LEU A 393 -12.74 -22.07 35.29
C LEU A 393 -13.32 -20.79 35.96
N TYR A 394 -13.37 -20.71 37.30
CA TYR A 394 -14.05 -19.61 38.00
C TYR A 394 -13.35 -18.24 37.94
N ARG A 395 -12.04 -18.17 37.61
CA ARG A 395 -11.37 -16.86 37.50
C ARG A 395 -11.87 -16.01 36.32
N ASN A 396 -12.59 -16.63 35.38
CA ASN A 396 -13.01 -16.03 34.11
C ASN A 396 -14.52 -16.23 33.84
N ALA A 397 -15.37 -16.31 34.87
CA ALA A 397 -16.78 -16.65 34.72
C ALA A 397 -17.73 -15.64 35.39
N TRP A 398 -18.86 -15.33 34.73
CA TRP A 398 -19.93 -14.49 35.27
C TRP A 398 -21.29 -15.16 35.19
N ALA A 399 -22.09 -15.08 36.26
CA ALA A 399 -23.48 -15.50 36.26
C ALA A 399 -24.40 -14.31 35.90
N VAL A 400 -25.23 -14.47 34.89
CA VAL A 400 -26.10 -13.40 34.36
C VAL A 400 -27.47 -13.93 33.98
N SER A 401 -28.45 -13.03 33.89
CA SER A 401 -29.69 -13.28 33.19
C SER A 401 -29.83 -12.28 32.06
N LEU A 402 -29.75 -12.75 30.81
CA LEU A 402 -30.02 -11.91 29.64
C LEU A 402 -31.50 -11.51 29.53
N LYS A 403 -32.39 -12.18 30.27
CA LYS A 403 -33.82 -11.89 30.29
C LYS A 403 -34.16 -10.75 31.25
N THR A 404 -33.60 -10.78 32.45
CA THR A 404 -33.84 -9.75 33.49
C THR A 404 -32.71 -8.71 33.57
N GLU A 405 -31.65 -8.90 32.79
CA GLU A 405 -30.42 -8.11 32.75
C GLU A 405 -29.61 -8.13 34.05
N SER A 406 -29.98 -9.00 34.99
CA SER A 406 -29.25 -9.20 36.25
C SER A 406 -27.83 -9.68 35.99
N GLY A 407 -26.85 -9.13 36.70
CA GLY A 407 -25.42 -9.45 36.58
C GLY A 407 -24.71 -8.83 35.36
N MET A 408 -25.43 -8.32 34.36
CA MET A 408 -24.82 -7.81 33.11
C MET A 408 -23.93 -6.58 33.31
N LYS A 409 -24.30 -5.68 34.22
CA LYS A 409 -23.48 -4.49 34.52
C LYS A 409 -22.13 -4.85 35.15
N GLY A 410 -22.13 -5.84 36.05
CA GLY A 410 -20.90 -6.37 36.65
C GLY A 410 -20.02 -7.03 35.60
N PHE A 411 -20.61 -7.91 34.78
CA PHE A 411 -19.93 -8.54 33.65
C PHE A 411 -19.26 -7.50 32.72
N LEU A 412 -19.99 -6.50 32.21
CA LEU A 412 -19.42 -5.51 31.28
C LEU A 412 -18.29 -4.68 31.93
N SER A 413 -18.42 -4.34 33.20
CA SER A 413 -17.40 -3.61 33.96
C SER A 413 -16.12 -4.44 34.13
N ASP A 414 -16.25 -5.67 34.62
CA ASP A 414 -15.12 -6.57 34.85
C ASP A 414 -14.45 -6.99 33.54
N PHE A 415 -15.27 -7.34 32.54
CA PHE A 415 -14.78 -7.70 31.21
C PHE A 415 -14.08 -6.52 30.55
N GLY A 416 -14.64 -5.31 30.62
CA GLY A 416 -13.98 -4.09 30.16
C GLY A 416 -12.66 -3.80 30.89
N SER A 417 -12.58 -4.07 32.20
CA SER A 417 -11.34 -3.98 32.97
C SER A 417 -10.29 -5.00 32.50
N ILE A 418 -10.72 -6.24 32.20
CA ILE A 418 -9.84 -7.27 31.64
C ILE A 418 -9.30 -6.84 30.28
N LEU A 419 -10.16 -6.34 29.39
CA LEU A 419 -9.75 -5.83 28.07
C LEU A 419 -8.74 -4.67 28.23
N ASN A 420 -9.01 -3.71 29.12
CA ASN A 420 -8.10 -2.61 29.43
C ASN A 420 -6.78 -3.09 30.03
N SER A 421 -6.81 -4.07 30.94
CA SER A 421 -5.60 -4.64 31.53
C SER A 421 -4.71 -5.30 30.47
N ARG A 422 -5.28 -5.89 29.41
CA ARG A 422 -4.51 -6.43 28.29
C ARG A 422 -3.91 -5.33 27.42
N LEU A 423 -4.49 -4.14 27.38
CA LEU A 423 -3.91 -2.95 26.75
C LEU A 423 -2.78 -2.30 27.57
N VAL A 424 -2.70 -2.58 28.89
CA VAL A 424 -1.80 -1.87 29.84
C VAL A 424 -0.74 -2.78 30.50
N SER A 425 -1.03 -4.05 30.76
CA SER A 425 -0.25 -4.94 31.64
C SER A 425 1.10 -5.39 31.05
N THR A 426 1.32 -5.26 29.75
CA THR A 426 2.60 -5.61 29.12
C THR A 426 3.66 -4.51 29.31
N SER A 427 3.30 -3.36 29.90
CA SER A 427 4.19 -2.20 30.15
C SER A 427 4.86 -2.21 31.54
N LYS A 428 4.55 -3.19 32.41
CA LYS A 428 5.03 -3.21 33.81
C LYS A 428 6.51 -3.55 34.00
N LYS A 429 7.27 -3.87 32.94
CA LYS A 429 8.66 -4.28 33.08
C LYS A 429 9.68 -3.13 33.18
N PHE A 430 9.27 -1.86 33.03
CA PHE A 430 10.22 -0.74 32.94
C PHE A 430 9.89 0.55 33.70
N LEU A 431 8.89 0.59 34.58
CA LEU A 431 8.62 1.80 35.37
C LEU A 431 8.43 1.46 36.85
N ASN A 432 9.23 2.14 37.69
CA ASN A 432 9.18 2.07 39.14
C ASN A 432 7.76 2.37 39.66
N GLU A 433 7.38 1.69 40.74
CA GLU A 433 6.03 1.67 41.35
C GLU A 433 5.50 3.03 41.86
N ASN A 434 6.22 4.14 41.67
CA ASN A 434 5.83 5.46 42.15
C ASN A 434 5.34 6.43 41.07
N ASP A 435 5.32 6.04 39.80
CA ASP A 435 4.85 6.92 38.73
C ASP A 435 3.33 6.85 38.56
N SER A 436 2.63 7.64 39.38
CA SER A 436 1.18 7.88 39.32
C SER A 436 0.71 8.58 38.03
N SER A 437 1.61 8.79 37.07
CA SER A 437 1.39 9.39 35.75
C SER A 437 0.64 8.46 34.76
N PHE A 438 0.62 7.14 34.99
CA PHE A 438 -0.01 6.20 34.05
C PHE A 438 -1.55 6.18 34.10
N ALA A 439 -2.15 6.38 35.29
CA ALA A 439 -3.60 6.57 35.41
C ALA A 439 -4.05 7.90 34.78
N PHE A 440 -3.15 8.88 34.71
CA PHE A 440 -3.40 10.16 34.06
C PHE A 440 -3.50 10.01 32.53
N PHE A 441 -2.85 9.02 31.91
CA PHE A 441 -2.87 8.85 30.45
C PHE A 441 -4.26 8.51 29.89
N PHE A 442 -5.09 7.77 30.62
CA PHE A 442 -6.47 7.46 30.24
C PHE A 442 -7.44 8.63 30.51
N LEU A 443 -7.17 9.46 31.53
CA LEU A 443 -8.02 10.60 31.89
C LEU A 443 -7.66 11.90 31.16
N SER A 444 -6.44 12.02 30.61
CA SER A 444 -5.97 13.21 29.88
C SER A 444 -6.58 13.35 28.49
N VAL A 445 -7.21 12.29 28.00
CA VAL A 445 -7.85 12.27 26.70
C VAL A 445 -9.00 13.30 26.61
N ASP A 446 -9.50 13.80 27.75
CA ASP A 446 -10.63 14.74 27.82
C ASP A 446 -10.25 16.22 27.95
N ARG A 447 -8.97 16.60 28.03
CA ARG A 447 -8.56 18.01 28.08
C ARG A 447 -7.80 18.43 26.82
N PHE A 448 -8.49 19.18 25.97
CA PHE A 448 -7.94 19.92 24.83
C PHE A 448 -6.60 20.58 25.15
N GLY A 449 -5.57 20.23 24.37
CA GLY A 449 -4.26 20.87 24.40
C GLY A 449 -3.33 20.24 23.37
N PHE A 450 -3.26 20.82 22.17
CA PHE A 450 -2.27 20.51 21.16
C PHE A 450 -0.88 21.00 21.62
N CYS A 451 -0.27 20.31 22.59
CA CYS A 451 1.15 20.40 22.92
C CYS A 451 1.45 19.44 24.09
N GLY A 452 2.37 18.49 23.91
CA GLY A 452 2.88 17.63 24.97
C GLY A 452 3.63 16.44 24.40
N ASP A 453 4.71 16.04 25.06
CA ASP A 453 5.64 14.94 24.76
C ASP A 453 5.00 13.53 24.72
N GLU A 454 3.84 13.38 24.12
CA GLU A 454 3.18 12.09 24.00
C GLU A 454 3.84 11.25 22.90
N ILE A 455 4.29 10.06 23.31
CA ILE A 455 4.82 9.02 22.42
C ILE A 455 3.77 8.69 21.33
N PRO A 456 4.14 8.75 20.04
CA PRO A 456 3.22 8.40 18.96
C PRO A 456 2.83 6.92 19.04
N LEU A 457 1.54 6.65 18.88
CA LEU A 457 1.02 5.28 18.82
C LEU A 457 1.26 4.68 17.44
N ILE A 458 1.79 3.45 17.41
CA ILE A 458 1.97 2.70 16.17
C ILE A 458 0.68 1.95 15.87
N THR A 459 -0.06 2.40 14.87
CA THR A 459 -1.42 1.89 14.60
C THR A 459 -1.48 0.83 13.50
N ARG A 460 -0.37 0.61 12.77
CA ARG A 460 -0.33 -0.32 11.65
C ARG A 460 0.93 -1.15 11.67
N SER A 461 0.79 -2.43 11.29
CA SER A 461 1.92 -3.33 11.13
C SER A 461 2.95 -2.80 10.12
N ARG A 462 2.53 -2.08 9.07
CA ARG A 462 3.48 -1.44 8.14
C ARG A 462 4.39 -0.42 8.81
N HIS A 463 3.85 0.39 9.75
CA HIS A 463 4.63 1.40 10.45
C HIS A 463 5.66 0.70 11.34
N ARG A 464 5.21 -0.33 12.05
CA ARG A 464 6.06 -1.16 12.90
C ARG A 464 7.20 -1.81 12.12
N ILE A 465 6.91 -2.48 11.01
CA ILE A 465 7.92 -3.14 10.17
C ILE A 465 8.99 -2.14 9.70
N HIS A 466 8.58 -0.95 9.24
CA HIS A 466 9.55 0.07 8.83
C HIS A 466 10.39 0.60 10.00
N LEU A 467 9.81 0.77 11.19
CA LEU A 467 10.55 1.16 12.38
C LEU A 467 11.51 0.06 12.86
N GLU A 468 11.10 -1.22 12.81
CA GLU A 468 11.94 -2.38 13.14
C GLU A 468 13.12 -2.51 12.17
N ASN A 469 12.87 -2.37 10.86
CA ASN A 469 13.92 -2.34 9.85
C ASN A 469 14.87 -1.16 10.07
N ALA A 470 14.34 0.03 10.35
CA ALA A 470 15.17 1.20 10.65
C ALA A 470 16.09 0.95 11.85
N VAL A 471 15.59 0.33 12.92
CA VAL A 471 16.42 -0.07 14.07
C VAL A 471 17.50 -1.06 13.64
N SER A 472 17.17 -2.07 12.84
CA SER A 472 18.16 -3.04 12.34
C SER A 472 19.32 -2.36 11.60
N TYR A 473 19.03 -1.38 10.75
CA TYR A 473 20.05 -0.62 10.02
C TYR A 473 20.85 0.34 10.94
N LEU A 474 20.19 0.97 11.92
CA LEU A 474 20.88 1.79 12.92
C LEU A 474 21.80 0.95 13.83
N ASP A 475 21.38 -0.26 14.20
CA ASP A 475 22.20 -1.23 14.94
C ASP A 475 23.39 -1.69 14.10
N ALA A 476 23.18 -1.97 12.81
CA ALA A 476 24.25 -2.32 11.88
C ALA A 476 25.30 -1.19 11.81
N PHE A 477 24.88 0.06 11.61
CA PHE A 477 25.78 1.22 11.67
C PHE A 477 26.60 1.29 12.97
N LEU A 478 25.97 1.12 14.13
CA LEU A 478 26.66 1.19 15.43
C LEU A 478 27.65 0.02 15.65
N SER A 479 27.47 -1.09 14.93
CA SER A 479 28.33 -2.27 15.01
C SER A 479 29.54 -2.24 14.06
N ILE A 480 29.47 -1.43 12.99
CA ILE A 480 30.53 -1.32 11.99
C ILE A 480 31.72 -0.54 12.58
N SER A 481 32.94 -1.04 12.31
CA SER A 481 34.18 -0.38 12.73
C SER A 481 34.34 0.97 12.04
N LYS A 482 34.97 1.93 12.74
CA LYS A 482 35.30 3.28 12.25
C LYS A 482 36.09 3.32 10.93
N VAL A 483 36.65 2.19 10.52
CA VAL A 483 37.46 2.01 9.30
C VAL A 483 36.59 1.88 8.03
N ASP A 484 35.33 1.43 8.15
CA ASP A 484 34.46 1.19 6.99
C ASP A 484 33.31 2.21 6.91
N VAL A 485 33.70 3.49 6.77
CA VAL A 485 32.79 4.64 6.79
C VAL A 485 31.79 4.61 5.62
N VAL A 486 32.17 4.00 4.49
CA VAL A 486 31.32 3.84 3.30
C VAL A 486 30.17 2.89 3.57
N LEU A 487 30.44 1.72 4.18
CA LEU A 487 29.39 0.78 4.56
C LEU A 487 28.46 1.41 5.61
N SER A 488 29.04 2.12 6.60
CA SER A 488 28.28 2.86 7.61
C SER A 488 27.33 3.90 6.99
N ALA A 489 27.76 4.65 5.96
CA ALA A 489 26.89 5.60 5.26
C ALA A 489 25.68 4.89 4.62
N GLU A 490 25.91 3.74 4.00
CA GLU A 490 24.87 2.98 3.32
C GLU A 490 23.80 2.46 4.31
N GLU A 491 24.20 1.95 5.47
CA GLU A 491 23.27 1.54 6.54
C GLU A 491 22.39 2.73 6.99
N LEU A 492 22.97 3.92 7.16
CA LEU A 492 22.21 5.12 7.51
C LEU A 492 21.25 5.55 6.39
N ARG A 493 21.63 5.42 5.12
CA ARG A 493 20.71 5.67 3.99
C ARG A 493 19.50 4.73 4.07
N TYR A 494 19.70 3.45 4.36
CA TYR A 494 18.60 2.50 4.54
C TYR A 494 17.70 2.87 5.72
N ALA A 495 18.28 3.22 6.87
CA ALA A 495 17.50 3.67 8.03
C ALA A 495 16.63 4.91 7.71
N VAL A 496 17.20 5.92 7.04
CA VAL A 496 16.48 7.13 6.61
C VAL A 496 15.34 6.78 5.65
N GLN A 497 15.57 5.88 4.70
CA GLN A 497 14.54 5.43 3.75
C GLN A 497 13.39 4.71 4.47
N GLU A 498 13.66 3.82 5.42
CA GLU A 498 12.64 3.11 6.17
C GLU A 498 11.75 4.07 6.99
N ILE A 499 12.35 5.04 7.70
CA ILE A 499 11.59 6.08 8.41
C ILE A 499 10.75 6.90 7.42
N GLY A 500 11.32 7.25 6.26
CA GLY A 500 10.64 7.98 5.19
C GLY A 500 9.42 7.26 4.58
N LYS A 501 9.48 5.92 4.46
CA LYS A 501 8.36 5.08 3.96
C LYS A 501 7.11 5.18 4.85
N ILE A 502 7.25 5.54 6.12
CA ILE A 502 6.12 5.72 7.05
C ILE A 502 5.26 6.92 6.63
N THR A 503 5.89 8.07 6.40
CA THR A 503 5.24 9.33 5.98
C THR A 503 4.96 9.38 4.47
N GLY A 504 5.57 8.49 3.70
CA GLY A 504 5.46 8.44 2.24
C GLY A 504 6.45 9.38 1.53
N ARG A 505 7.56 9.73 2.19
CA ARG A 505 8.68 10.53 1.68
C ARG A 505 9.90 9.63 1.52
N VAL A 506 10.12 9.07 0.32
CA VAL A 506 11.12 8.01 0.09
C VAL A 506 12.38 8.50 -0.64
N GLY A 507 12.58 9.82 -0.76
CA GLY A 507 13.80 10.39 -1.35
C GLY A 507 14.88 10.66 -0.29
N VAL A 508 16.10 10.13 -0.51
CA VAL A 508 17.32 10.52 0.23
C VAL A 508 18.08 11.60 -0.56
N GLU A 509 17.85 11.64 -1.87
CA GLU A 509 18.55 12.51 -2.82
C GLU A 509 18.28 14.00 -2.58
N ASP A 510 17.15 14.37 -1.99
CA ASP A 510 16.78 15.77 -1.70
C ASP A 510 17.51 16.39 -0.50
N ILE A 511 18.42 15.64 0.14
CA ILE A 511 18.92 16.00 1.47
C ILE A 511 20.42 16.27 1.47
N LEU A 512 21.19 15.54 0.67
CA LEU A 512 22.62 15.84 0.47
C LEU A 512 22.80 17.15 -0.32
N ASP A 513 21.85 17.49 -1.19
CA ASP A 513 21.82 18.77 -1.91
C ASP A 513 21.60 20.00 -1.00
N ASN A 514 21.01 19.83 0.19
CA ASN A 514 20.68 20.95 1.09
C ASN A 514 21.88 21.50 1.86
N PHE A 515 22.97 20.74 2.00
CA PHE A 515 24.21 21.23 2.62
C PHE A 515 25.19 21.83 1.59
N ALA A 516 25.11 21.42 0.32
CA ALA A 516 25.93 21.97 -0.78
C ALA A 516 25.40 23.31 -1.35
N LEU A 517 24.27 23.80 -0.86
CA LEU A 517 23.50 24.92 -1.43
C LEU A 517 24.04 26.33 -1.10
N GLU A 518 25.28 26.46 -0.58
CA GLU A 518 25.95 27.76 -0.46
C GLU A 518 26.68 28.24 -1.72
N ASN A 519 26.83 27.43 -2.78
CA ASN A 519 27.47 27.91 -4.02
C ASN A 519 26.85 27.42 -5.33
N LYS A 520 26.35 28.41 -6.10
CA LYS A 520 26.07 28.46 -7.55
C LYS A 520 24.83 27.74 -8.12
N ILE A 521 24.10 28.53 -8.91
CA ILE A 521 22.88 28.23 -9.68
C ILE A 521 23.26 27.72 -11.08
N ARG A 522 22.69 26.59 -11.56
CA ARG A 522 21.80 26.47 -12.75
C ARG A 522 21.64 25.03 -13.30
N THR A 523 20.36 24.72 -13.54
CA THR A 523 19.72 23.88 -14.61
C THR A 523 19.83 22.34 -14.60
N LEU A 524 18.69 21.68 -14.35
CA LEU A 524 18.00 20.69 -15.22
C LEU A 524 16.60 20.33 -14.63
N PRO A 525 15.54 20.04 -15.42
CA PRO A 525 14.18 19.85 -14.90
C PRO A 525 13.86 18.37 -14.62
N LEU A 526 13.27 18.06 -13.46
CA LEU A 526 12.79 16.71 -13.11
C LEU A 526 11.26 16.64 -13.04
N LYS A 527 10.68 15.70 -13.81
CA LYS A 527 9.25 15.28 -13.91
C LYS A 527 8.82 14.36 -12.73
N PRO A 528 7.52 14.22 -12.36
CA PRO A 528 7.11 13.27 -11.33
C PRO A 528 7.09 11.92 -12.00
N LYS A 529 8.01 11.05 -11.63
CA LYS A 529 7.94 9.67 -12.08
C LYS A 529 7.03 8.91 -11.14
N ALA A 530 6.01 8.26 -11.71
CA ALA A 530 5.53 6.98 -11.18
C ALA A 530 6.77 6.18 -10.77
N MET A 531 6.81 5.60 -9.56
CA MET A 531 8.05 5.02 -9.00
C MET A 531 8.82 4.26 -10.07
N ALA A 532 9.88 4.91 -10.57
CA ALA A 532 10.70 4.37 -11.63
C ALA A 532 11.30 3.06 -11.12
N LEU A 533 11.49 2.09 -12.01
CA LEU A 533 12.26 0.91 -11.64
C LEU A 533 13.62 1.39 -11.13
N ARG A 534 14.01 0.92 -9.94
CA ARG A 534 15.41 1.00 -9.52
C ARG A 534 16.20 0.11 -10.48
N TYR A 535 17.43 0.47 -10.82
CA TYR A 535 18.28 -0.33 -11.70
C TYR A 535 19.75 -0.06 -11.42
N LEU A 536 20.60 -1.06 -11.68
CA LEU A 536 22.05 -0.89 -11.74
C LEU A 536 22.48 -0.52 -13.15
N VAL A 537 23.59 0.20 -13.26
CA VAL A 537 24.21 0.55 -14.55
C VAL A 537 25.64 0.05 -14.58
N VAL A 538 25.94 -0.84 -15.54
CA VAL A 538 27.32 -1.14 -15.91
C VAL A 538 27.72 -0.19 -17.04
N LYS A 539 28.57 0.78 -16.72
CA LYS A 539 29.01 1.83 -17.65
C LYS A 539 29.83 1.24 -18.79
N PRO A 540 29.66 1.71 -20.05
CA PRO A 540 30.48 1.26 -21.19
C PRO A 540 31.97 1.54 -20.94
N ARG A 541 32.84 0.68 -21.48
CA ARG A 541 34.31 0.81 -21.36
C ARG A 541 34.91 1.73 -22.42
N ILE A 542 34.21 1.89 -23.54
CA ILE A 542 34.52 2.86 -24.60
C ILE A 542 33.32 3.78 -24.82
N GLN A 543 33.31 4.54 -25.91
CA GLN A 543 32.21 5.46 -26.22
C GLN A 543 30.86 4.73 -26.26
N HIS A 544 29.86 5.29 -25.58
CA HIS A 544 28.53 4.70 -25.49
C HIS A 544 27.79 4.83 -26.83
N THR A 545 27.49 3.71 -27.48
CA THR A 545 26.74 3.72 -28.77
C THR A 545 25.57 2.73 -28.81
N ALA A 546 25.37 1.94 -27.74
CA ALA A 546 24.23 1.02 -27.58
C ALA A 546 23.93 0.76 -26.10
N THR A 547 22.69 0.37 -25.79
CA THR A 547 22.26 -0.03 -24.45
C THR A 547 21.59 -1.39 -24.47
N VAL A 548 21.93 -2.26 -23.52
CA VAL A 548 21.16 -3.47 -23.20
C VAL A 548 20.42 -3.26 -21.90
N ILE A 549 19.10 -3.40 -21.91
CA ILE A 549 18.26 -3.41 -20.70
C ILE A 549 17.95 -4.87 -20.37
N PHE A 550 18.49 -5.42 -19.27
CA PHE A 550 18.40 -6.85 -18.96
C PHE A 550 17.61 -7.15 -17.67
N MET A 551 16.47 -7.82 -17.78
CA MET A 551 15.58 -8.12 -16.67
C MET A 551 15.87 -9.51 -16.07
N HIS A 552 16.03 -9.56 -14.75
CA HIS A 552 16.27 -10.80 -14.00
C HIS A 552 15.01 -11.69 -13.87
N GLY A 553 15.21 -12.92 -13.37
CA GLY A 553 14.13 -13.88 -13.09
C GLY A 553 13.39 -13.64 -11.77
N LEU A 554 12.37 -14.46 -11.49
CA LEU A 554 11.61 -14.38 -10.23
C LEU A 554 12.54 -14.54 -9.01
N GLY A 555 12.39 -13.67 -8.02
CA GLY A 555 13.13 -13.75 -6.75
C GLY A 555 14.56 -13.21 -6.78
N ASP A 556 15.10 -12.92 -7.97
CA ASP A 556 16.42 -12.34 -8.16
C ASP A 556 16.35 -10.79 -8.20
N THR A 557 17.45 -10.11 -8.46
CA THR A 557 17.50 -8.67 -8.68
C THR A 557 18.46 -8.32 -9.82
N GLY A 558 18.47 -7.06 -10.28
CA GLY A 558 19.47 -6.61 -11.27
C GLY A 558 20.93 -6.89 -10.87
N ALA A 559 21.23 -6.96 -9.58
CA ALA A 559 22.57 -7.28 -9.07
C ALA A 559 23.03 -8.71 -9.44
N GLY A 560 22.09 -9.67 -9.53
CA GLY A 560 22.40 -11.04 -9.92
C GLY A 560 23.00 -11.16 -11.33
N TRP A 561 22.73 -10.18 -12.20
CA TRP A 561 23.18 -10.15 -13.59
C TRP A 561 24.35 -9.19 -13.85
N GLU A 562 24.77 -8.42 -12.86
CA GLU A 562 25.92 -7.53 -12.96
C GLU A 562 27.23 -8.27 -13.30
N PRO A 563 27.54 -9.45 -12.73
CA PRO A 563 28.74 -10.20 -13.11
C PRO A 563 28.76 -10.60 -14.58
N VAL A 564 27.60 -10.97 -15.15
CA VAL A 564 27.48 -11.35 -16.56
C VAL A 564 27.64 -10.12 -17.46
N ALA A 565 27.01 -9.00 -17.12
CA ALA A 565 27.19 -7.74 -17.84
C ALA A 565 28.67 -7.28 -17.85
N ASN A 566 29.32 -7.33 -16.69
CA ASN A 566 30.75 -7.03 -16.54
C ASN A 566 31.64 -7.99 -17.36
N MET A 567 31.28 -9.27 -17.42
CA MET A 567 31.99 -10.26 -18.23
C MET A 567 31.86 -9.94 -19.72
N LEU A 568 30.63 -9.74 -20.22
CA LEU A 568 30.36 -9.50 -21.64
C LEU A 568 30.98 -8.18 -22.13
N GLN A 569 30.99 -7.14 -21.31
CA GLN A 569 31.60 -5.86 -21.66
C GLN A 569 33.14 -5.91 -21.76
N ARG A 570 33.78 -6.97 -21.25
CA ARG A 570 35.22 -7.19 -21.48
C ARG A 570 35.53 -7.62 -22.91
N ASP A 571 34.54 -8.09 -23.67
CA ASP A 571 34.72 -8.36 -25.09
C ASP A 571 35.01 -7.04 -25.84
N PRO A 572 36.09 -6.98 -26.66
CA PRO A 572 36.49 -5.75 -27.36
C PRO A 572 35.46 -5.18 -28.33
N ASN A 573 34.46 -5.98 -28.74
CA ASN A 573 33.40 -5.59 -29.66
C ASN A 573 32.07 -5.29 -28.95
N LEU A 574 32.02 -5.41 -27.62
CA LEU A 574 30.84 -5.06 -26.80
C LEU A 574 31.13 -3.95 -25.78
N GLY A 575 32.35 -3.41 -25.75
CA GLY A 575 32.75 -2.37 -24.80
C GLY A 575 31.95 -1.07 -24.92
N HIS A 576 31.31 -0.80 -26.07
CA HIS A 576 30.45 0.37 -26.32
C HIS A 576 29.05 0.26 -25.70
N ILE A 577 28.73 -0.92 -25.15
CA ILE A 577 27.41 -1.22 -24.60
C ILE A 577 27.34 -0.79 -23.13
N LYS A 578 26.36 0.06 -22.83
CA LYS A 578 25.88 0.31 -21.47
C LYS A 578 24.88 -0.78 -21.09
N TRP A 579 25.01 -1.34 -19.89
CA TRP A 579 24.02 -2.30 -19.38
C TRP A 579 23.16 -1.64 -18.31
N VAL A 580 21.84 -1.77 -18.43
CA VAL A 580 20.85 -1.31 -17.46
C VAL A 580 20.15 -2.54 -16.90
N LEU A 581 20.32 -2.78 -15.60
CA LEU A 581 19.87 -3.99 -14.92
C LEU A 581 18.77 -3.64 -13.90
N PRO A 582 17.50 -3.57 -14.32
CA PRO A 582 16.41 -3.16 -13.44
C PRO A 582 16.04 -4.19 -12.38
N HIS A 583 15.67 -3.70 -11.21
CA HIS A 583 15.12 -4.46 -10.11
C HIS A 583 13.59 -4.50 -10.21
N ALA A 584 13.02 -5.71 -10.26
CA ALA A 584 11.59 -5.90 -10.17
C ALA A 584 11.06 -5.43 -8.79
N PRO A 585 9.84 -4.90 -8.72
CA PRO A 585 9.25 -4.51 -7.44
C PRO A 585 8.92 -5.73 -6.56
N GLU A 586 9.02 -5.55 -5.24
CA GLU A 586 8.60 -6.53 -4.23
C GLU A 586 7.08 -6.73 -4.21
N LYS A 587 6.60 -7.92 -4.59
CA LYS A 587 5.18 -8.27 -4.60
C LYS A 587 4.93 -9.69 -4.08
N PRO A 588 3.75 -9.97 -3.49
CA PRO A 588 3.39 -11.32 -3.12
C PRO A 588 3.26 -12.20 -4.37
N VAL A 589 3.80 -13.42 -4.29
CA VAL A 589 3.78 -14.39 -5.39
C VAL A 589 2.98 -15.62 -4.96
N THR A 590 1.82 -15.80 -5.59
CA THR A 590 0.83 -16.84 -5.28
C THR A 590 1.43 -18.24 -5.36
N LEU A 591 2.20 -18.53 -6.41
CA LEU A 591 2.91 -19.81 -6.59
C LEU A 591 3.80 -20.16 -5.38
N ASN A 592 4.40 -19.15 -4.75
CA ASN A 592 5.28 -19.30 -3.60
C ASN A 592 4.53 -19.05 -2.28
N GLY A 593 3.24 -19.41 -2.22
CA GLY A 593 2.42 -19.29 -1.02
C GLY A 593 2.14 -17.84 -0.58
N GLY A 594 2.23 -16.88 -1.50
CA GLY A 594 2.05 -15.45 -1.21
C GLY A 594 3.30 -14.77 -0.64
N MET A 595 4.46 -15.44 -0.62
CA MET A 595 5.74 -14.86 -0.21
C MET A 595 6.05 -13.62 -1.04
N ARG A 596 6.49 -12.54 -0.38
CA ARG A 596 6.94 -11.32 -1.07
C ARG A 596 8.37 -11.50 -1.53
N MET A 597 8.59 -11.27 -2.81
CA MET A 597 9.91 -11.30 -3.44
C MET A 597 9.91 -10.40 -4.68
N PRO A 598 11.08 -10.07 -5.25
CA PRO A 598 11.16 -9.32 -6.48
C PRO A 598 10.47 -10.11 -7.60
N ALA A 599 9.42 -9.54 -8.18
CA ALA A 599 8.70 -10.18 -9.27
C ALA A 599 8.10 -9.14 -10.23
N TRP A 600 8.20 -9.40 -11.53
CA TRP A 600 7.61 -8.56 -12.56
C TRP A 600 6.08 -8.65 -12.55
N TYR A 601 5.53 -9.82 -12.27
CA TYR A 601 4.10 -10.10 -12.15
C TYR A 601 3.88 -11.28 -11.20
N ASP A 602 2.65 -11.45 -10.73
CA ASP A 602 2.29 -12.60 -9.91
C ASP A 602 2.15 -13.86 -10.79
N ILE A 603 2.59 -15.00 -10.27
CA ILE A 603 2.47 -16.31 -10.92
C ILE A 603 1.48 -17.14 -10.10
N TYR A 604 0.35 -17.52 -10.68
CA TYR A 604 -0.66 -18.32 -9.99
C TYR A 604 -0.33 -19.83 -10.03
N SER A 605 0.25 -20.32 -11.13
CA SER A 605 0.68 -21.72 -11.27
C SER A 605 1.75 -21.87 -12.37
N LEU A 606 2.59 -22.91 -12.28
CA LEU A 606 3.63 -23.24 -13.28
C LEU A 606 3.10 -24.07 -14.48
N GLY A 607 1.78 -24.20 -14.65
CA GLY A 607 1.17 -25.13 -15.62
C GLY A 607 0.25 -24.48 -16.65
N ASN A 608 0.57 -24.73 -17.93
CA ASN A 608 -0.10 -24.33 -19.17
C ASN A 608 -0.33 -22.81 -19.35
N LEU A 609 0.34 -22.23 -20.36
CA LEU A 609 0.33 -20.79 -20.68
C LEU A 609 -1.06 -20.21 -21.01
N SER A 610 -2.06 -21.06 -21.19
CA SER A 610 -3.46 -20.70 -21.50
C SER A 610 -4.37 -20.54 -20.27
N LYS A 611 -3.84 -20.65 -19.04
CA LYS A 611 -4.60 -20.38 -17.81
C LYS A 611 -4.65 -18.87 -17.49
N GLU A 612 -5.48 -18.51 -16.52
CA GLU A 612 -5.53 -17.17 -15.93
C GLU A 612 -4.11 -16.71 -15.52
N GLN A 613 -3.71 -15.53 -15.97
CA GLN A 613 -2.39 -14.91 -15.73
C GLN A 613 -2.59 -13.51 -15.12
N ASP A 614 -1.59 -13.00 -14.40
CA ASP A 614 -1.57 -11.63 -13.87
C ASP A 614 -1.33 -10.59 -14.99
N GLU A 615 -2.28 -10.49 -15.92
CA GLU A 615 -2.24 -9.54 -17.03
C GLU A 615 -2.05 -8.10 -16.54
N LYS A 616 -2.70 -7.74 -15.44
CA LYS A 616 -2.60 -6.39 -14.87
C LYS A 616 -1.16 -6.10 -14.41
N GLY A 617 -0.54 -7.01 -13.67
CA GLY A 617 0.83 -6.85 -13.20
C GLY A 617 1.85 -6.91 -14.35
N MET A 618 1.62 -7.76 -15.36
CA MET A 618 2.41 -7.79 -16.58
C MET A 618 2.35 -6.43 -17.31
N LEU A 619 1.15 -5.89 -17.57
CA LEU A 619 0.98 -4.60 -18.24
C LEU A 619 1.49 -3.39 -17.42
N GLU A 620 1.56 -3.52 -16.09
CA GLU A 620 2.24 -2.54 -15.24
C GLU A 620 3.76 -2.60 -15.46
N SER A 621 4.34 -3.79 -15.49
CA SER A 621 5.77 -3.98 -15.75
C SER A 621 6.16 -3.54 -17.17
N VAL A 622 5.34 -3.83 -18.20
CA VAL A 622 5.54 -3.33 -19.57
C VAL A 622 5.64 -1.80 -19.58
N ARG A 623 4.77 -1.09 -18.84
CA ARG A 623 4.82 0.37 -18.75
C ARG A 623 6.14 0.86 -18.17
N LYS A 624 6.57 0.28 -17.05
CA LYS A 624 7.82 0.65 -16.38
C LYS A 624 9.07 0.34 -17.23
N ILE A 625 9.06 -0.77 -17.97
CA ILE A 625 10.17 -1.11 -18.88
C ILE A 625 10.20 -0.14 -20.06
N ASN A 626 9.05 0.25 -20.61
CA ASN A 626 8.98 1.28 -21.66
C ASN A 626 9.46 2.65 -21.16
N GLU A 627 9.34 2.97 -19.87
CA GLU A 627 9.93 4.19 -19.29
C GLU A 627 11.46 4.14 -19.28
N LEU A 628 12.07 2.97 -19.06
CA LEU A 628 13.53 2.79 -19.17
C LEU A 628 13.98 2.93 -20.62
N ILE A 629 13.27 2.31 -21.56
CA ILE A 629 13.53 2.48 -23.00
C ILE A 629 13.43 3.97 -23.38
N SER A 630 12.38 4.65 -22.91
CA SER A 630 12.18 6.08 -23.20
C SER A 630 13.30 6.93 -22.62
N LYS A 631 13.80 6.60 -21.42
CA LYS A 631 14.94 7.31 -20.82
C LYS A 631 16.19 7.21 -21.68
N GLU A 632 16.51 6.02 -22.18
CA GLU A 632 17.67 5.83 -23.06
C GLU A 632 17.54 6.62 -24.37
N ILE A 633 16.33 6.69 -24.93
CA ILE A 633 16.05 7.49 -26.13
C ILE A 633 16.16 8.99 -25.83
N ASP A 634 15.60 9.44 -24.71
CA ASP A 634 15.66 10.83 -24.27
C ASP A 634 17.12 11.27 -24.00
N ASP A 635 17.99 10.34 -23.58
CA ASP A 635 19.43 10.54 -23.40
C ASP A 635 20.21 10.53 -24.75
N GLY A 636 19.50 10.45 -25.89
CA GLY A 636 20.06 10.61 -27.23
C GLY A 636 20.35 9.31 -28.01
N LEU A 637 19.98 8.15 -27.47
CA LEU A 637 20.19 6.87 -28.12
C LEU A 637 19.05 6.53 -29.11
N GLU A 638 19.37 6.12 -30.33
CA GLU A 638 18.34 5.64 -31.26
C GLU A 638 17.68 4.37 -30.72
N ALA A 639 16.36 4.23 -30.89
CA ALA A 639 15.63 3.04 -30.41
C ALA A 639 16.21 1.73 -30.97
N SER A 640 16.70 1.75 -32.22
CA SER A 640 17.34 0.60 -32.89
C SER A 640 18.69 0.21 -32.28
N ARG A 641 19.20 0.98 -31.32
CA ARG A 641 20.43 0.72 -30.56
C ARG A 641 20.15 0.25 -29.13
N ILE A 642 18.89 -0.05 -28.83
CA ILE A 642 18.47 -0.61 -27.55
C ILE A 642 18.09 -2.08 -27.76
N ILE A 643 18.77 -2.97 -27.03
CA ILE A 643 18.38 -4.37 -26.90
C ILE A 643 17.62 -4.54 -25.59
N LEU A 644 16.47 -5.22 -25.65
CA LEU A 644 15.76 -5.65 -24.47
C LEU A 644 16.06 -7.12 -24.23
N GLY A 645 16.56 -7.46 -23.04
CA GLY A 645 16.92 -8.83 -22.68
C GLY A 645 16.34 -9.27 -21.35
N GLY A 646 16.23 -10.57 -21.12
CA GLY A 646 15.90 -11.06 -19.79
C GLY A 646 15.92 -12.56 -19.63
N PHE A 647 15.96 -12.97 -18.37
CA PHE A 647 16.01 -14.37 -17.95
C PHE A 647 14.72 -14.79 -17.25
N SER A 648 14.21 -16.00 -17.52
CA SER A 648 13.05 -16.57 -16.83
C SER A 648 11.83 -15.63 -16.90
N GLN A 649 11.31 -15.18 -15.75
CA GLN A 649 10.24 -14.18 -15.68
C GLN A 649 10.56 -12.88 -16.45
N GLY A 650 11.82 -12.43 -16.45
CA GLY A 650 12.30 -11.29 -17.23
C GLY A 650 12.34 -11.56 -18.74
N GLY A 651 12.58 -12.82 -19.15
CA GLY A 651 12.47 -13.25 -20.55
C GLY A 651 11.03 -13.15 -21.07
N ALA A 652 10.06 -13.52 -20.24
CA ALA A 652 8.64 -13.33 -20.56
C ALA A 652 8.27 -11.85 -20.72
N MET A 653 8.78 -10.98 -19.85
CA MET A 653 8.60 -9.53 -19.97
C MET A 653 9.30 -8.92 -21.19
N THR A 654 10.44 -9.49 -21.60
CA THR A 654 11.16 -9.12 -22.82
C THR A 654 10.29 -9.32 -24.05
N LEU A 655 9.70 -10.51 -24.20
CA LEU A 655 8.80 -10.81 -25.31
C LEU A 655 7.56 -9.92 -25.26
N LEU A 656 6.88 -9.84 -24.12
CA LEU A 656 5.66 -9.04 -24.03
C LEU A 656 5.92 -7.57 -24.34
N THR A 657 6.98 -6.98 -23.77
CA THR A 657 7.29 -5.56 -23.99
C THR A 657 7.81 -5.30 -25.39
N GLY A 658 8.73 -6.14 -25.87
CA GLY A 658 9.39 -5.98 -27.16
C GLY A 658 8.45 -6.17 -28.36
N LEU A 659 7.47 -7.06 -28.24
CA LEU A 659 6.49 -7.32 -29.29
C LEU A 659 5.37 -6.26 -29.35
N THR A 660 5.08 -5.59 -28.23
CA THR A 660 3.97 -4.62 -28.14
C THR A 660 4.42 -3.16 -28.10
N THR A 661 5.73 -2.89 -28.07
CA THR A 661 6.24 -1.51 -28.06
C THR A 661 6.13 -0.87 -29.44
N GLU A 662 5.80 0.43 -29.47
CA GLU A 662 5.80 1.25 -30.70
C GLU A 662 7.23 1.62 -31.15
N ARG A 663 8.24 1.37 -30.31
CA ARG A 663 9.64 1.69 -30.60
C ARG A 663 10.28 0.57 -31.41
N ARG A 664 11.06 0.93 -32.43
CA ARG A 664 11.83 -0.04 -33.24
C ARG A 664 13.13 -0.37 -32.52
N LEU A 665 13.08 -1.36 -31.63
CA LEU A 665 14.25 -1.83 -30.88
C LEU A 665 15.28 -2.51 -31.77
N GLY A 666 16.53 -2.61 -31.31
CA GLY A 666 17.61 -3.29 -32.02
C GLY A 666 17.46 -4.81 -32.03
N GLY A 667 16.71 -5.37 -31.07
CA GLY A 667 16.46 -6.80 -30.95
C GLY A 667 16.09 -7.22 -29.53
N LEU A 668 15.73 -8.49 -29.38
CA LEU A 668 15.29 -9.10 -28.12
C LEU A 668 16.16 -10.29 -27.75
N VAL A 669 16.50 -10.42 -26.46
CA VAL A 669 17.25 -11.55 -25.89
C VAL A 669 16.41 -12.25 -24.84
N VAL A 670 16.07 -13.51 -25.06
CA VAL A 670 15.17 -14.28 -24.18
C VAL A 670 15.89 -15.53 -23.72
N MET A 671 16.25 -15.60 -22.45
CA MET A 671 16.92 -16.76 -21.84
C MET A 671 15.98 -17.46 -20.87
N SER A 672 15.83 -18.78 -20.97
CA SER A 672 14.91 -19.57 -20.14
C SER A 672 13.48 -18.99 -20.07
N GLY A 673 12.99 -18.37 -21.15
CA GLY A 673 11.75 -17.59 -21.16
C GLY A 673 10.58 -18.28 -21.86
N TYR A 674 9.41 -17.63 -21.82
CA TYR A 674 8.19 -18.05 -22.51
C TYR A 674 7.34 -16.84 -22.92
N LEU A 675 6.40 -17.02 -23.85
CA LEU A 675 5.48 -15.96 -24.27
C LEU A 675 4.26 -15.89 -23.33
N PRO A 676 4.12 -14.84 -22.50
CA PRO A 676 2.91 -14.65 -21.71
C PRO A 676 1.77 -14.10 -22.58
N LEU A 677 0.53 -14.24 -22.11
CA LEU A 677 -0.67 -13.72 -22.77
C LEU A 677 -0.81 -14.18 -24.24
N ALA A 678 -0.43 -15.44 -24.53
CA ALA A 678 -0.42 -16.00 -25.88
C ALA A 678 -1.76 -15.82 -26.63
N ASP A 679 -2.89 -15.93 -25.93
CA ASP A 679 -4.23 -15.77 -26.53
C ASP A 679 -4.55 -14.32 -26.90
N LYS A 680 -3.85 -13.34 -26.31
CA LYS A 680 -4.09 -11.89 -26.49
C LYS A 680 -3.01 -11.21 -27.32
N ILE A 681 -1.79 -11.77 -27.35
CA ILE A 681 -0.62 -11.12 -27.97
C ILE A 681 -0.84 -10.79 -29.45
N LYS A 682 -1.63 -11.61 -30.16
CA LYS A 682 -1.98 -11.38 -31.57
C LYS A 682 -2.64 -10.02 -31.81
N ALA A 683 -3.44 -9.54 -30.86
CA ALA A 683 -4.12 -8.24 -30.94
C ALA A 683 -3.25 -7.07 -30.44
N MET A 684 -2.13 -7.36 -29.79
CA MET A 684 -1.26 -6.36 -29.15
C MET A 684 0.03 -6.11 -29.93
N ILE A 685 0.41 -7.01 -30.83
CA ILE A 685 1.67 -6.97 -31.55
C ILE A 685 1.73 -5.80 -32.54
N THR A 686 2.88 -5.14 -32.63
CA THR A 686 3.10 -4.05 -33.58
C THR A 686 3.63 -4.56 -34.92
N ASP A 687 3.33 -3.87 -36.03
CA ASP A 687 3.70 -4.32 -37.37
C ASP A 687 5.22 -4.48 -37.57
N HIS A 688 6.03 -3.64 -36.92
CA HIS A 688 7.48 -3.73 -37.01
C HIS A 688 8.08 -4.85 -36.16
N ALA A 689 7.33 -5.43 -35.21
CA ALA A 689 7.82 -6.48 -34.34
C ALA A 689 8.32 -7.69 -35.14
N LYS A 690 7.65 -8.03 -36.26
CA LYS A 690 8.01 -9.16 -37.14
C LYS A 690 9.40 -9.03 -37.79
N LYS A 691 9.97 -7.82 -37.80
CA LYS A 691 11.31 -7.53 -38.34
C LYS A 691 12.38 -7.46 -37.26
N LEU A 692 12.01 -7.62 -35.99
CA LEU A 692 12.97 -7.60 -34.89
C LEU A 692 13.83 -8.87 -34.93
N PRO A 693 15.15 -8.74 -34.76
CA PRO A 693 16.00 -9.88 -34.42
C PRO A 693 15.69 -10.34 -32.99
N ILE A 694 15.40 -11.63 -32.82
CA ILE A 694 15.13 -12.26 -31.53
C ILE A 694 16.12 -13.41 -31.33
N PHE A 695 16.93 -13.35 -30.29
CA PHE A 695 17.70 -14.48 -29.78
C PHE A 695 16.92 -15.12 -28.64
N MET A 696 16.57 -16.39 -28.79
CA MET A 696 15.91 -17.17 -27.75
C MET A 696 16.75 -18.39 -27.42
N ALA A 697 17.18 -18.50 -26.17
CA ALA A 697 18.01 -19.58 -25.67
C ALA A 697 17.30 -20.33 -24.55
N HIS A 698 17.34 -21.66 -24.60
CA HIS A 698 16.65 -22.50 -23.61
C HIS A 698 17.35 -23.84 -23.40
N GLY A 699 17.37 -24.33 -22.15
CA GLY A 699 17.86 -25.66 -21.83
C GLY A 699 16.80 -26.74 -22.01
N ASP A 700 17.14 -27.87 -22.63
CA ASP A 700 16.19 -28.99 -22.79
C ASP A 700 15.86 -29.71 -21.46
N ALA A 701 16.63 -29.42 -20.40
CA ALA A 701 16.48 -29.97 -19.05
C ALA A 701 16.04 -28.93 -18.00
N ASP A 702 15.53 -27.75 -18.40
CA ASP A 702 15.07 -26.69 -17.48
C ASP A 702 13.84 -27.15 -16.66
N PRO A 703 13.96 -27.31 -15.32
CA PRO A 703 12.88 -27.81 -14.49
C PRO A 703 11.88 -26.71 -14.06
N VAL A 704 12.19 -25.43 -14.30
CA VAL A 704 11.38 -24.28 -13.86
C VAL A 704 10.52 -23.77 -15.00
N VAL A 705 11.13 -23.50 -16.15
CA VAL A 705 10.42 -23.16 -17.38
C VAL A 705 10.57 -24.32 -18.33
N ALA A 706 9.58 -25.22 -18.33
CA ALA A 706 9.62 -26.43 -19.14
C ALA A 706 9.94 -26.12 -20.61
N PHE A 707 10.84 -26.90 -21.21
CA PHE A 707 11.28 -26.76 -22.60
C PHE A 707 10.11 -26.70 -23.61
N GLU A 708 9.02 -27.41 -23.34
CA GLU A 708 7.81 -27.37 -24.16
C GLU A 708 7.15 -25.98 -24.21
N ASN A 709 7.26 -25.15 -23.16
CA ASN A 709 6.77 -23.78 -23.18
C ASN A 709 7.61 -22.88 -24.11
N ALA A 710 8.91 -23.13 -24.19
CA ALA A 710 9.81 -22.43 -25.11
C ALA A 710 9.51 -22.83 -26.58
N LYS A 711 9.34 -24.13 -26.86
CA LYS A 711 8.88 -24.58 -28.19
C LYS A 711 7.52 -24.01 -28.56
N ALA A 712 6.57 -24.02 -27.64
CA ALA A 712 5.25 -23.43 -27.85
C ALA A 712 5.34 -21.94 -28.20
N THR A 713 6.23 -21.21 -27.52
CA THR A 713 6.51 -19.80 -27.80
C THR A 713 7.00 -19.60 -29.24
N VAL A 714 8.00 -20.36 -29.69
CA VAL A 714 8.51 -20.27 -31.07
C VAL A 714 7.41 -20.62 -32.09
N ASN A 715 6.65 -21.69 -31.85
CA ASN A 715 5.53 -22.08 -32.71
C ASN A 715 4.45 -20.99 -32.82
N ILE A 716 4.10 -20.35 -31.70
CA ILE A 716 3.13 -19.24 -31.68
C ILE A 716 3.69 -18.06 -32.48
N LEU A 717 4.94 -17.65 -32.26
CA LEU A 717 5.52 -16.54 -33.00
C LEU A 717 5.63 -16.84 -34.50
N ASN A 718 6.00 -18.06 -34.88
CA ASN A 718 6.00 -18.49 -36.28
C ASN A 718 4.59 -18.42 -36.89
N SER A 719 3.55 -18.82 -36.14
CA SER A 719 2.15 -18.64 -36.57
C SER A 719 1.71 -17.18 -36.73
N LEU A 720 2.40 -16.24 -36.06
CA LEU A 720 2.18 -14.80 -36.17
C LEU A 720 2.99 -14.15 -37.30
N GLY A 721 3.82 -14.93 -38.00
CA GLY A 721 4.62 -14.51 -39.16
C GLY A 721 6.04 -14.07 -38.82
N PHE A 722 6.59 -14.50 -37.68
CA PHE A 722 8.03 -14.45 -37.44
C PHE A 722 8.68 -15.60 -38.21
N VAL A 723 9.88 -15.36 -38.75
CA VAL A 723 10.62 -16.35 -39.53
C VAL A 723 11.78 -16.87 -38.70
N ASP A 724 12.05 -18.17 -38.78
CA ASP A 724 13.27 -18.72 -38.16
C ASP A 724 14.50 -18.19 -38.91
N VAL A 725 15.48 -17.72 -38.15
CA VAL A 725 16.77 -17.29 -38.69
C VAL A 725 17.54 -18.54 -39.12
N ALA A 726 18.02 -18.54 -40.37
CA ALA A 726 18.76 -19.67 -40.92
C ALA A 726 19.97 -20.03 -40.02
N PRO A 727 20.27 -21.32 -39.77
CA PRO A 727 21.29 -21.75 -38.81
C PRO A 727 22.67 -21.08 -39.00
N GLU A 728 23.03 -20.83 -40.26
CA GLU A 728 24.29 -20.18 -40.67
C GLU A 728 24.37 -18.67 -40.36
N LYS A 729 23.25 -18.01 -40.05
CA LYS A 729 23.20 -16.56 -39.77
C LYS A 729 23.17 -16.28 -38.28
N VAL A 730 24.22 -15.63 -37.76
CA VAL A 730 24.36 -15.29 -36.33
C VAL A 730 23.21 -14.42 -35.81
N ALA A 731 22.79 -13.39 -36.56
CA ALA A 731 21.59 -12.61 -36.26
C ALA A 731 20.88 -12.15 -37.56
N GLY A 732 19.57 -11.88 -37.47
CA GLY A 732 18.75 -11.37 -38.57
C GLY A 732 17.30 -11.16 -38.16
N PRO A 733 16.46 -10.53 -39.00
CA PRO A 733 15.03 -10.38 -38.72
C PRO A 733 14.36 -11.74 -38.52
N GLY A 734 13.68 -11.94 -37.39
CA GLY A 734 13.11 -13.24 -37.04
C GLY A 734 13.71 -13.83 -35.77
N ILE A 735 13.50 -15.14 -35.55
CA ILE A 735 13.82 -15.84 -34.31
C ILE A 735 15.00 -16.80 -34.54
N ARG A 736 16.08 -16.61 -33.79
CA ARG A 736 17.15 -17.60 -33.62
C ARG A 736 16.91 -18.35 -32.32
N PHE A 737 16.38 -19.56 -32.41
CA PHE A 737 16.10 -20.41 -31.25
C PHE A 737 17.24 -21.42 -31.05
N GLU A 738 17.97 -21.29 -29.94
CA GLU A 738 19.08 -22.13 -29.56
C GLU A 738 18.70 -23.02 -28.37
N VAL A 739 18.99 -24.31 -28.48
CA VAL A 739 18.70 -25.31 -27.45
C VAL A 739 20.00 -25.90 -26.92
N TYR A 740 20.17 -25.89 -25.61
CA TYR A 740 21.37 -26.39 -24.95
C TYR A 740 21.04 -27.67 -24.19
N SER A 741 21.68 -28.77 -24.60
CA SER A 741 21.37 -30.08 -24.04
C SER A 741 21.92 -30.25 -22.63
N GLY A 742 21.09 -30.73 -21.72
CA GLY A 742 21.40 -30.92 -20.30
C GLY A 742 21.41 -29.64 -19.46
N LEU A 743 21.16 -28.47 -20.07
CA LEU A 743 21.12 -27.20 -19.35
C LEU A 743 19.84 -27.10 -18.51
N GLY A 744 20.00 -26.85 -17.20
CA GLY A 744 18.91 -26.59 -16.25
C GLY A 744 18.46 -25.11 -16.25
N HIS A 745 17.87 -24.64 -15.15
CA HIS A 745 17.41 -23.25 -15.01
C HIS A 745 18.55 -22.29 -14.61
N SER A 746 19.53 -22.13 -15.49
CA SER A 746 20.72 -21.30 -15.26
C SER A 746 21.31 -20.84 -16.60
N ALA A 747 22.25 -19.89 -16.57
CA ALA A 747 23.03 -19.51 -17.75
C ALA A 747 24.34 -20.33 -17.83
N ASP A 748 24.67 -20.85 -19.01
CA ASP A 748 25.91 -21.61 -19.28
C ASP A 748 26.94 -20.79 -20.08
N PRO A 749 28.27 -21.00 -19.91
CA PRO A 749 29.28 -20.30 -20.71
C PRO A 749 29.12 -20.45 -22.23
N THR A 750 28.63 -21.58 -22.73
CA THR A 750 28.36 -21.81 -24.16
C THR A 750 27.22 -20.93 -24.66
N GLU A 751 26.16 -20.85 -23.87
CA GLU A 751 25.01 -19.99 -24.13
C GLU A 751 25.43 -18.51 -24.15
N LEU A 752 26.23 -18.07 -23.17
CA LEU A 752 26.75 -16.71 -23.12
C LEU A 752 27.68 -16.39 -24.29
N LYS A 753 28.44 -17.37 -24.81
CA LYS A 753 29.25 -17.21 -26.02
C LYS A 753 28.40 -16.99 -27.27
N HIS A 754 27.31 -17.74 -27.44
CA HIS A 754 26.38 -17.53 -28.54
C HIS A 754 25.66 -16.18 -28.42
N LEU A 755 25.25 -15.80 -27.20
CA LEU A 755 24.71 -14.47 -26.93
C LEU A 755 25.70 -13.36 -27.29
N THR A 756 26.98 -13.52 -26.95
CA THR A 756 28.05 -12.56 -27.29
C THR A 756 28.13 -12.36 -28.80
N ALA A 757 28.21 -13.46 -29.57
CA ALA A 757 28.26 -13.41 -31.03
C ALA A 757 26.99 -12.77 -31.64
N TRP A 758 25.83 -13.07 -31.06
CA TRP A 758 24.57 -12.47 -31.48
C TRP A 758 24.55 -10.96 -31.24
N LEU A 759 24.95 -10.49 -30.06
CA LEU A 759 25.01 -9.06 -29.73
C LEU A 759 25.98 -8.29 -30.64
N GLN A 760 27.16 -8.87 -30.93
CA GLN A 760 28.13 -8.28 -31.86
C GLN A 760 27.53 -8.05 -33.25
N THR A 761 26.62 -8.93 -33.69
CA THR A 761 25.97 -8.84 -35.00
C THR A 761 24.72 -7.95 -34.97
N ALA A 762 23.93 -8.01 -33.90
CA ALA A 762 22.67 -7.27 -33.79
C ALA A 762 22.87 -5.78 -33.52
N ILE A 763 23.89 -5.41 -32.73
CA ILE A 763 24.22 -4.03 -32.36
C ILE A 763 25.75 -3.77 -32.45
N PRO A 764 26.34 -3.85 -33.66
CA PRO A 764 27.78 -3.63 -33.86
C PRO A 764 28.19 -2.23 -33.41
N ASP A 765 29.44 -2.07 -32.99
CA ASP A 765 30.00 -0.75 -32.68
C ASP A 765 29.92 0.16 -33.92
N LYS A 766 29.50 1.43 -33.77
CA LYS A 766 29.34 2.36 -34.91
C LYS A 766 30.70 2.93 -35.39
N ASP A 767 31.70 2.89 -34.53
CA ASP A 767 33.02 3.49 -34.76
C ASP A 767 34.07 2.47 -35.25
N LYS A 768 33.64 1.23 -35.53
CA LYS A 768 34.42 0.14 -36.15
C LYS A 768 33.68 -0.36 -37.39
#